data_AF-A0A9Q5GVT7-F1
#
_entry.id   AF-A0A9Q5GVT7-F1
#
_cell.length_a   1.000
_cell.length_b   1.000
_cell.length_c   1.000
_cell.angle_alpha   90.00
_cell.angle_beta   90.00
_cell.angle_gamma   90.00
#
_symmetry.space_group_name_H-M   'P 1'
#
loop_
_entity.id
_entity.type
_entity.pdbx_description
1 polymer ?
#
loop_
_entity_poly.entity_id
_entity_poly.type
_entity_poly.pdbx_seq_one_letter_code
_entity_poly.pdbx_strand_id
1 'polypeptide(L)'
;MQQSWQKSLLYHLGAVILFVSLALVFCSPVLEGRQLFQSDMMHVKGMEKEAVDYYKTTGNAPLWSNNMFGGMPTYVIYTGPTTNRVYWLNRISTLFLPNPADMLFVMMLGMYILLSVMDFKYWIRILGAVAYGFATFSIVSMEVGHITKVLSMAWLAPVLAGIILTYRGKLLTGGALTALAAALLVYNNHVQIAYYGLIMVAFLVLGTFLAAWREHRLPAFFKASLVLLFAGIIAVLPAMDNLLIMKEYTRYTMRGSQSELTLGNKKSGQQTSGLDVGYAFQWSYGPRETFTLLLPELAGGASSRQLPSGSHTYAALVKAGIPPEKATTWATQKSWPLYWAAQPNTAGPVYVGAIICFLFVLALLIVQHWYKWWLLGVTILAVILSWGANLPAVNNFIFYHLPLYNKFRSPTMILAIPQITFVFLACWALQTLLTTAGRKIFLLEQLKKAFAVTAGLIIALAFLGAAVYTFSSPNDMFYAGSYQRIFGSREAADSIMHALRKDRSALLIKDGIRALALVSLAFGLCWLLLKDKIKATVCVIALAVLSLADLYQVDKIYMSNDDFVAASLIDNYNAPTPADKQILQDKSLYYRVLNTTVSPFLDANTSYYHKSIGGQSPAKLWIYQDLIEHQLSRNNQAVFNMLNTKYFIVTDTVQKTPVARLNPDALGNAWFVKGIRWAPDANAEMRALDHFNPADTAVMDQRFKQQLGSFIPARDSAACIILTHYDIHQLTYTSQNAADGFAVFSDIYYPAGWKAFIDGKETAIIRVNYALRGLKIPAGKHEITFIFHPDTYFLGQKISLATSWILMVLVLAGFVAGAIWRK
;
A
#
# COMPACT_ATOMS: atom_id res chain seq x y z
N MET A 1 37.35 -23.17 -24.03
CA MET A 1 36.35 -22.87 -22.98
C MET A 1 35.91 -21.39 -22.89
N GLN A 2 36.51 -20.42 -23.60
CA GLN A 2 36.12 -19.00 -23.48
C GLN A 2 34.82 -18.58 -24.20
N GLN A 3 34.33 -19.33 -25.21
CA GLN A 3 33.16 -18.93 -26.00
C GLN A 3 31.78 -19.19 -25.33
N SER A 4 31.67 -20.00 -24.26
CA SER A 4 30.36 -20.40 -23.73
C SER A 4 29.70 -19.37 -22.80
N TRP A 5 30.49 -18.65 -21.99
CA TRP A 5 29.96 -17.66 -21.06
C TRP A 5 29.54 -16.37 -21.77
N GLN A 6 30.26 -15.95 -22.81
CA GLN A 6 29.92 -14.77 -23.63
C GLN A 6 28.56 -14.96 -24.30
N LYS A 7 28.32 -16.14 -24.91
CA LYS A 7 27.02 -16.47 -25.49
C LYS A 7 25.90 -16.47 -24.45
N SER A 8 26.13 -17.04 -23.27
CA SER A 8 25.15 -16.99 -22.16
C SER A 8 24.85 -15.56 -21.71
N LEU A 9 25.87 -14.71 -21.60
CA LEU A 9 25.72 -13.30 -21.23
C LEU A 9 24.89 -12.54 -22.28
N LEU A 10 25.12 -12.78 -23.56
CA LEU A 10 24.35 -12.16 -24.65
C LEU A 10 22.86 -12.54 -24.58
N TYR A 11 22.51 -13.78 -24.23
CA TYR A 11 21.12 -14.18 -24.03
C TYR A 11 20.47 -13.41 -22.87
N HIS A 12 21.16 -13.27 -21.74
CA HIS A 12 20.63 -12.51 -20.60
C HIS A 12 20.52 -11.01 -20.92
N LEU A 13 21.50 -10.45 -21.62
CA LEU A 13 21.47 -9.05 -22.06
C LEU A 13 20.30 -8.79 -23.03
N GLY A 14 20.07 -9.71 -23.99
CA GLY A 14 18.93 -9.63 -24.90
C GLY A 14 17.58 -9.68 -24.16
N ALA A 15 17.46 -10.50 -23.12
CA ALA A 15 16.28 -10.53 -22.26
C ALA A 15 16.07 -9.19 -21.53
N VAL A 16 17.12 -8.63 -20.93
CA VAL A 16 17.06 -7.34 -20.24
C VAL A 16 16.66 -6.22 -21.19
N ILE A 17 17.26 -6.14 -22.38
CA ILE A 17 16.91 -5.14 -23.40
C ILE A 17 15.44 -5.30 -23.80
N LEU A 18 14.95 -6.52 -24.02
CA LEU A 18 13.54 -6.75 -24.32
C LEU A 18 12.62 -6.24 -23.20
N PHE A 19 12.94 -6.52 -21.93
CA PHE A 19 12.13 -6.07 -20.79
C PHE A 19 12.11 -4.53 -20.67
N VAL A 20 13.26 -3.88 -20.87
CA VAL A 20 13.33 -2.41 -20.89
C VAL A 20 12.47 -1.86 -22.02
N SER A 21 12.59 -2.40 -23.23
CA SER A 21 11.79 -1.97 -24.38
C SER A 21 10.30 -2.15 -24.15
N LEU A 22 9.86 -3.30 -23.62
CA LEU A 22 8.45 -3.54 -23.32
C LEU A 22 7.91 -2.57 -22.27
N ALA A 23 8.68 -2.31 -21.21
CA ALA A 23 8.28 -1.37 -20.16
C ALA A 23 8.16 0.07 -20.71
N LEU A 24 9.12 0.51 -21.52
CA LEU A 24 9.11 1.84 -22.13
C LEU A 24 8.02 1.99 -23.19
N VAL A 25 7.74 0.95 -23.98
CA VAL A 25 6.64 0.99 -24.97
C VAL A 25 5.29 1.11 -24.26
N PHE A 26 5.06 0.30 -23.22
CA PHE A 26 3.82 0.36 -22.45
C PHE A 26 3.63 1.71 -21.76
N CYS A 27 4.70 2.27 -21.20
CA CYS A 27 4.71 3.56 -20.51
C CYS A 27 5.23 4.70 -21.41
N SER A 28 5.07 4.61 -22.73
CA SER A 28 5.68 5.54 -23.70
C SER A 28 5.55 7.05 -23.41
N PRO A 29 4.45 7.56 -22.81
CA PRO A 29 4.38 8.97 -22.39
C PRO A 29 5.54 9.45 -21.51
N VAL A 30 6.20 8.58 -20.75
CA VAL A 30 7.36 8.95 -19.91
C VAL A 30 8.55 9.43 -20.74
N LEU A 31 8.66 8.99 -22.00
CA LEU A 31 9.69 9.44 -22.94
C LEU A 31 9.46 10.88 -23.41
N GLU A 32 8.22 11.37 -23.30
CA GLU A 32 7.82 12.74 -23.62
C GLU A 32 7.92 13.67 -22.38
N GLY A 33 8.46 13.17 -21.27
CA GLY A 33 8.51 13.90 -20.00
C GLY A 33 7.17 13.99 -19.26
N ARG A 34 6.14 13.26 -19.71
CA ARG A 34 4.87 13.14 -18.99
C ARG A 34 5.00 12.17 -17.82
N GLN A 35 4.17 12.37 -16.80
CA GLN A 35 4.19 11.57 -15.58
C GLN A 35 2.79 11.00 -15.32
N LEU A 36 2.75 9.79 -14.77
CA LEU A 36 1.50 9.15 -14.39
C LEU A 36 0.85 9.91 -13.23
N PHE A 37 -0.42 10.29 -13.38
CA PHE A 37 -1.18 10.90 -12.31
C PHE A 37 -1.60 9.84 -11.29
N GLN A 38 -0.95 9.83 -10.13
CA GLN A 38 -1.22 8.87 -9.05
C GLN A 38 -1.86 9.58 -7.86
N SER A 39 -3.12 9.25 -7.56
CA SER A 39 -3.88 9.90 -6.48
C SER A 39 -3.20 9.76 -5.12
N ASP A 40 -2.68 8.57 -4.78
CA ASP A 40 -1.97 8.34 -3.52
C ASP A 40 -0.72 9.24 -3.41
N MET A 41 0.00 9.42 -4.52
CA MET A 41 1.19 10.27 -4.52
C MET A 41 0.86 11.76 -4.34
N MET A 42 -0.34 12.20 -4.74
CA MET A 42 -0.77 13.58 -4.50
C MET A 42 -1.01 13.84 -3.02
N HIS A 43 -1.61 12.86 -2.32
CA HIS A 43 -1.72 12.92 -0.87
C HIS A 43 -0.35 12.94 -0.19
N VAL A 44 0.59 12.09 -0.63
CA VAL A 44 1.97 12.08 -0.09
C VAL A 44 2.64 13.44 -0.24
N LYS A 45 2.54 14.10 -1.41
CA LYS A 45 3.07 15.45 -1.62
C LYS A 45 2.52 16.47 -0.61
N GLY A 46 1.24 16.37 -0.26
CA GLY A 46 0.62 17.18 0.79
C GLY A 46 1.16 16.87 2.19
N MET A 47 1.33 15.58 2.50
CA MET A 47 1.80 15.10 3.79
C MET A 47 3.27 15.46 4.07
N GLU A 48 4.15 15.37 3.07
CA GLU A 48 5.60 15.53 3.26
C GLU A 48 6.10 16.97 3.11
N LYS A 49 5.24 17.91 2.68
CA LYS A 49 5.65 19.25 2.22
C LYS A 49 6.54 20.00 3.22
N GLU A 50 6.11 20.17 4.47
CA GLU A 50 6.91 20.84 5.51
C GLU A 50 8.22 20.13 5.79
N ALA A 51 8.20 18.79 5.87
CA ALA A 51 9.40 17.99 6.11
C ALA A 51 10.42 18.15 4.96
N VAL A 52 9.96 18.05 3.71
CA VAL A 52 10.80 18.21 2.52
C VAL A 52 11.36 19.62 2.42
N ASP A 53 10.55 20.65 2.64
CA ASP A 53 11.00 22.04 2.60
C ASP A 53 12.02 22.32 3.71
N TYR A 54 11.77 21.82 4.93
CA TYR A 54 12.71 21.91 6.03
C TYR A 54 14.07 21.28 5.70
N TYR A 55 14.07 20.08 5.13
CA TYR A 55 15.30 19.42 4.71
C TYR A 55 16.04 20.22 3.64
N LYS A 56 15.31 20.77 2.65
CA LYS A 56 15.91 21.58 1.57
C LYS A 56 16.57 22.85 2.08
N THR A 57 16.03 23.49 3.13
CA THR A 57 16.56 24.74 3.67
C THR A 57 17.65 24.53 4.70
N THR A 58 17.56 23.49 5.54
CA THR A 58 18.48 23.27 6.67
C THR A 58 19.51 22.17 6.44
N GLY A 59 19.23 21.21 5.55
CA GLY A 59 20.01 19.97 5.41
C GLY A 59 19.80 18.95 6.54
N ASN A 60 19.01 19.28 7.57
CA ASN A 60 18.77 18.43 8.73
C ASN A 60 17.58 17.49 8.50
N ALA A 61 17.67 16.26 9.02
CA ALA A 61 16.61 15.27 8.88
C ALA A 61 15.33 15.73 9.60
N PRO A 62 14.19 15.91 8.89
CA PRO A 62 12.94 16.32 9.52
C PRO A 62 12.35 15.12 10.24
N LEU A 63 12.22 15.18 11.58
CA LEU A 63 11.77 14.05 12.41
C LEU A 63 10.37 14.27 13.00
N TRP A 64 9.89 15.49 12.94
CA TRP A 64 8.57 15.91 13.37
C TRP A 64 8.00 16.88 12.34
N SER A 65 6.68 16.88 12.18
CA SER A 65 5.95 17.81 11.34
C SER A 65 4.66 18.22 12.04
N ASN A 66 4.35 19.50 11.98
CA ASN A 66 3.14 20.09 12.55
C ASN A 66 2.05 20.32 11.50
N ASN A 67 2.34 20.01 10.23
CA ASN A 67 1.42 20.26 9.13
C ASN A 67 0.14 19.40 9.15
N MET A 68 0.15 18.25 9.83
CA MET A 68 -0.99 17.36 9.93
C MET A 68 -1.32 17.02 11.37
N PHE A 69 -2.62 16.93 11.68
CA PHE A 69 -3.14 16.54 13.00
C PHE A 69 -2.56 17.35 14.16
N GLY A 70 -2.14 18.59 13.88
CA GLY A 70 -1.46 19.45 14.85
C GLY A 70 -0.09 18.96 15.35
N GLY A 71 0.50 17.92 14.76
CA GLY A 71 1.81 17.39 15.15
C GLY A 71 1.91 15.87 15.11
N MET A 72 2.84 15.33 14.32
CA MET A 72 3.20 13.91 14.34
C MET A 72 4.66 13.67 13.89
N PRO A 73 5.29 12.56 14.30
CA PRO A 73 6.56 12.14 13.74
C PRO A 73 6.48 11.92 12.23
N THR A 74 7.54 12.30 11.52
CA THR A 74 7.62 12.20 10.05
C THR A 74 8.05 10.80 9.55
N TYR A 75 8.19 9.83 10.44
CA TYR A 75 8.78 8.50 10.18
C TYR A 75 8.14 7.71 9.04
N VAL A 76 6.87 8.00 8.74
CA VAL A 76 6.07 7.33 7.69
C VAL A 76 5.81 8.22 6.47
N ILE A 77 6.35 9.43 6.45
CA ILE A 77 6.22 10.39 5.33
C ILE A 77 7.59 10.68 4.73
N TYR A 78 8.45 11.42 5.43
CA TYR A 78 9.76 11.82 4.93
C TYR A 78 10.72 12.12 6.09
N THR A 79 11.86 11.43 6.14
CA THR A 79 12.90 11.63 7.17
C THR A 79 14.24 12.07 6.58
N GLY A 80 14.25 12.56 5.35
CA GLY A 80 15.47 12.85 4.60
C GLY A 80 16.06 11.63 3.90
N PRO A 81 17.27 11.75 3.34
CA PRO A 81 17.97 10.63 2.71
C PRO A 81 18.25 9.49 3.69
N THR A 82 18.00 8.25 3.26
CA THR A 82 18.27 7.06 4.07
C THR A 82 19.77 6.80 4.23
N THR A 83 20.13 6.31 5.42
CA THR A 83 21.49 5.79 5.70
C THR A 83 21.66 4.35 5.20
N ASN A 84 20.56 3.66 4.88
CA ASN A 84 20.54 2.33 4.31
C ASN A 84 21.08 2.34 2.87
N ARG A 85 22.26 1.75 2.67
CA ARG A 85 22.92 1.74 1.35
C ARG A 85 22.33 0.73 0.37
N VAL A 86 21.39 -0.12 0.81
CA VAL A 86 20.56 -0.94 -0.09
C VAL A 86 19.76 -0.05 -1.05
N TYR A 87 19.52 1.22 -0.72
CA TYR A 87 19.00 2.25 -1.64
C TYR A 87 19.68 2.20 -3.01
N TRP A 88 21.02 2.15 -3.04
CA TRP A 88 21.78 2.15 -4.30
C TRP A 88 21.59 0.86 -5.07
N LEU A 89 21.56 -0.28 -4.39
CA LEU A 89 21.26 -1.56 -5.02
C LEU A 89 19.85 -1.55 -5.64
N ASN A 90 18.88 -0.97 -4.93
CA ASN A 90 17.51 -0.81 -5.42
C ASN A 90 17.47 0.12 -6.65
N ARG A 91 18.14 1.28 -6.62
CA ARG A 91 18.21 2.20 -7.78
C ARG A 91 18.94 1.61 -8.98
N ILE A 92 20.05 0.91 -8.79
CA ILE A 92 20.78 0.25 -9.87
C ILE A 92 19.92 -0.86 -10.47
N SER A 93 19.20 -1.60 -9.64
CA SER A 93 18.33 -2.68 -10.11
C SER A 93 17.16 -2.21 -10.96
N THR A 94 16.77 -0.93 -10.87
CA THR A 94 15.76 -0.33 -11.75
C THR A 94 16.33 0.25 -13.05
N LEU A 95 17.66 0.18 -13.24
CA LEU A 95 18.38 0.81 -14.34
C LEU A 95 18.12 2.32 -14.47
N PHE A 96 17.71 2.99 -13.38
CA PHE A 96 17.33 4.40 -13.37
C PHE A 96 16.21 4.76 -14.38
N LEU A 97 15.38 3.78 -14.77
CA LEU A 97 14.24 4.03 -15.63
C LEU A 97 13.21 4.95 -14.94
N PRO A 98 12.44 5.73 -15.72
CA PRO A 98 11.38 6.58 -15.18
C PRO A 98 10.23 5.74 -14.63
N ASN A 99 9.58 6.25 -13.59
CA ASN A 99 8.38 5.62 -13.03
C ASN A 99 7.17 5.79 -13.99
N PRO A 100 6.33 4.75 -14.20
CA PRO A 100 6.37 3.39 -13.62
C PRO A 100 7.09 2.34 -14.47
N ALA A 101 7.81 2.73 -15.53
CA ALA A 101 8.54 1.78 -16.39
C ALA A 101 9.61 0.99 -15.62
N ASP A 102 10.23 1.61 -14.61
CA ASP A 102 11.14 0.94 -13.68
C ASP A 102 10.49 -0.26 -12.97
N MET A 103 9.30 -0.08 -12.40
CA MET A 103 8.60 -1.13 -11.65
C MET A 103 8.23 -2.30 -12.55
N LEU A 104 7.72 -2.01 -13.76
CA LEU A 104 7.36 -3.04 -14.74
C LEU A 104 8.60 -3.83 -15.21
N PHE A 105 9.72 -3.15 -15.43
CA PHE A 105 11.00 -3.78 -15.74
C PHE A 105 11.47 -4.73 -14.61
N VAL A 106 11.48 -4.27 -13.36
CA VAL A 106 11.97 -5.08 -12.22
C VAL A 106 11.07 -6.28 -11.95
N MET A 107 9.75 -6.15 -12.15
CA MET A 107 8.82 -7.29 -12.10
C MET A 107 9.21 -8.39 -13.08
N MET A 108 9.44 -8.04 -14.36
CA MET A 108 9.88 -9.00 -15.38
C MET A 108 11.25 -9.61 -15.02
N LEU A 109 12.21 -8.78 -14.61
CA LEU A 109 13.54 -9.21 -14.20
C LEU A 109 13.48 -10.22 -13.04
N GLY A 110 12.65 -9.94 -12.03
CA GLY A 110 12.54 -10.77 -10.84
C GLY A 110 12.08 -12.19 -11.17
N MET A 111 11.03 -12.33 -11.98
CA MET A 111 10.55 -13.63 -12.42
C MET A 111 11.53 -14.32 -13.37
N TYR A 112 12.22 -13.57 -14.25
CA TYR A 112 13.25 -14.11 -15.12
C TYR A 112 14.42 -14.75 -14.34
N ILE A 113 14.83 -14.15 -13.22
CA ILE A 113 15.88 -14.70 -12.33
C ILE A 113 15.43 -16.05 -11.75
N LEU A 114 14.20 -16.15 -11.24
CA LEU A 114 13.65 -17.40 -10.71
C LEU A 114 13.60 -18.50 -11.77
N LEU A 115 13.06 -18.20 -12.96
CA LEU A 115 12.97 -19.16 -14.06
C LEU A 115 14.34 -19.54 -14.62
N SER A 116 15.34 -18.67 -14.50
CA SER A 116 16.73 -18.97 -14.83
C SER A 116 17.36 -19.94 -13.83
N VAL A 117 17.13 -19.76 -12.53
CA VAL A 117 17.60 -20.71 -11.50
C VAL A 117 16.92 -22.08 -11.66
N MET A 118 15.67 -22.11 -12.10
CA MET A 118 14.96 -23.36 -12.41
C MET A 118 15.46 -24.06 -13.68
N ASP A 119 16.37 -23.44 -14.42
CA ASP A 119 16.93 -23.93 -15.68
C ASP A 119 15.88 -24.23 -16.77
N PHE A 120 14.82 -23.42 -16.82
CA PHE A 120 13.81 -23.55 -17.89
C PHE A 120 14.40 -23.15 -19.25
N LYS A 121 13.82 -23.56 -20.39
CA LYS A 121 14.34 -23.12 -21.69
C LYS A 121 14.23 -21.59 -21.85
N TYR A 122 15.18 -20.96 -22.54
CA TYR A 122 15.30 -19.49 -22.63
C TYR A 122 13.98 -18.76 -22.92
N TRP A 123 13.25 -19.17 -23.96
CA TRP A 123 11.98 -18.52 -24.34
C TRP A 123 10.85 -18.73 -23.32
N ILE A 124 10.88 -19.80 -22.53
CA ILE A 124 9.93 -19.99 -21.42
C ILE A 124 10.21 -18.98 -20.31
N ARG A 125 11.50 -18.70 -20.03
CA ARG A 125 11.90 -17.66 -19.07
C ARG A 125 11.38 -16.29 -19.48
N ILE A 126 11.46 -15.96 -20.78
CA ILE A 126 10.92 -14.71 -21.34
C ILE A 126 9.39 -14.67 -21.20
N LEU A 127 8.69 -15.72 -21.61
CA LEU A 127 7.22 -15.80 -21.49
C LEU A 127 6.76 -15.56 -20.05
N GLY A 128 7.36 -16.27 -19.08
CA GLY A 128 7.00 -16.13 -17.68
C GLY A 128 7.34 -14.77 -17.09
N ALA A 129 8.47 -14.18 -17.48
CA ALA A 129 8.83 -12.82 -17.08
C ALA A 129 7.78 -11.80 -17.54
N VAL A 130 7.44 -11.83 -18.83
CA VAL A 130 6.44 -10.94 -19.43
C VAL A 130 5.06 -11.15 -18.80
N ALA A 131 4.62 -12.39 -18.64
CA ALA A 131 3.33 -12.71 -18.03
C ALA A 131 3.23 -12.24 -16.58
N TYR A 132 4.33 -12.30 -15.82
CA TYR A 132 4.34 -11.82 -14.43
C TYR A 132 4.35 -10.29 -14.34
N GLY A 133 5.11 -9.61 -15.21
CA GLY A 133 5.16 -8.15 -15.27
C GLY A 133 3.82 -7.52 -15.66
N PHE A 134 3.20 -8.05 -16.71
CA PHE A 134 1.91 -7.59 -17.22
C PHE A 134 0.71 -8.29 -16.55
N ALA A 135 0.89 -8.98 -15.42
CA ALA A 135 -0.27 -9.40 -14.64
C ALA A 135 -0.99 -8.15 -14.11
N THR A 136 -2.27 -7.98 -14.44
CA THR A 136 -3.04 -6.73 -14.25
C THR A 136 -3.06 -6.24 -12.81
N PHE A 137 -2.97 -7.12 -11.82
CA PHE A 137 -2.86 -6.72 -10.41
C PHE A 137 -1.67 -5.80 -10.14
N SER A 138 -0.57 -5.98 -10.87
CA SER A 138 0.63 -5.14 -10.80
C SER A 138 0.36 -3.78 -11.43
N ILE A 139 -0.25 -3.74 -12.62
CA ILE A 139 -0.54 -2.51 -13.36
C ILE A 139 -1.54 -1.64 -12.61
N VAL A 140 -2.63 -2.22 -12.10
CA VAL A 140 -3.61 -1.52 -11.28
C VAL A 140 -2.97 -0.96 -10.00
N SER A 141 -2.01 -1.68 -9.41
CA SER A 141 -1.28 -1.18 -8.25
C SER A 141 -0.30 -0.05 -8.61
N MET A 142 0.29 -0.08 -9.81
CA MET A 142 1.12 1.01 -10.33
C MET A 142 0.29 2.26 -10.60
N GLU A 143 -0.91 2.12 -11.18
CA GLU A 143 -1.77 3.24 -11.56
C GLU A 143 -2.23 4.09 -10.37
N VAL A 144 -2.64 3.46 -9.27
CA VAL A 144 -3.09 4.19 -8.08
C VAL A 144 -1.92 4.82 -7.30
N GLY A 145 -0.70 4.28 -7.44
CA GLY A 145 0.50 4.76 -6.71
C GLY A 145 0.99 3.85 -5.59
N HIS A 146 0.64 2.56 -5.58
CA HIS A 146 1.16 1.57 -4.61
C HIS A 146 2.58 1.11 -4.98
N ILE A 147 3.53 2.05 -5.04
CA ILE A 147 4.89 1.84 -5.54
C ILE A 147 5.65 0.78 -4.73
N THR A 148 5.64 0.93 -3.40
CA THR A 148 6.33 0.02 -2.47
C THR A 148 5.82 -1.42 -2.57
N LYS A 149 4.49 -1.58 -2.75
CA LYS A 149 3.84 -2.89 -2.90
C LYS A 149 4.38 -3.65 -4.10
N VAL A 150 4.39 -3.02 -5.27
CA VAL A 150 4.78 -3.67 -6.52
C VAL A 150 6.28 -3.95 -6.55
N LEU A 151 7.13 -3.03 -6.07
CA LEU A 151 8.56 -3.30 -5.95
C LEU A 151 8.84 -4.46 -4.98
N SER A 152 8.15 -4.54 -3.84
CA SER A 152 8.24 -5.71 -2.96
C SER A 152 7.76 -6.99 -3.65
N MET A 153 6.69 -6.96 -4.44
CA MET A 153 6.25 -8.12 -5.22
C MET A 153 7.34 -8.62 -6.17
N ALA A 154 8.02 -7.70 -6.87
CA ALA A 154 9.08 -8.04 -7.83
C ALA A 154 10.24 -8.84 -7.22
N TRP A 155 10.57 -8.59 -5.95
CA TRP A 155 11.66 -9.26 -5.24
C TRP A 155 11.30 -10.61 -4.62
N LEU A 156 10.00 -10.96 -4.55
CA LEU A 156 9.57 -12.27 -4.04
C LEU A 156 10.14 -13.43 -4.87
N ALA A 157 10.07 -13.35 -6.20
CA ALA A 157 10.58 -14.40 -7.08
C ALA A 157 12.11 -14.59 -6.95
N PRO A 158 12.94 -13.52 -6.94
CA PRO A 158 14.37 -13.63 -6.63
C PRO A 158 14.70 -14.20 -5.25
N VAL A 159 13.92 -13.90 -4.20
CA VAL A 159 14.10 -14.52 -2.87
C VAL A 159 13.93 -16.03 -2.96
N LEU A 160 12.87 -16.50 -3.62
CA LEU A 160 12.64 -17.93 -3.86
C LEU A 160 13.78 -18.54 -4.70
N ALA A 161 14.29 -17.80 -5.69
CA ALA A 161 15.40 -18.25 -6.54
C ALA A 161 16.67 -18.51 -5.72
N GLY A 162 17.06 -17.58 -4.83
CA GLY A 162 18.20 -17.77 -3.94
C GLY A 162 18.03 -18.95 -2.98
N ILE A 163 16.82 -19.12 -2.43
CA ILE A 163 16.51 -20.22 -1.52
C ILE A 163 16.63 -21.58 -2.22
N ILE A 164 16.01 -21.69 -3.40
CA ILE A 164 16.10 -22.91 -4.23
C ILE A 164 17.54 -23.22 -4.60
N LEU A 165 18.32 -22.20 -4.99
CA LEU A 165 19.74 -22.37 -5.34
C LEU A 165 20.57 -22.87 -4.14
N THR A 166 20.29 -22.36 -2.94
CA THR A 166 20.95 -22.77 -1.70
C THR A 166 20.66 -24.24 -1.37
N TYR A 167 19.39 -24.64 -1.43
CA TYR A 167 18.99 -26.04 -1.20
C TYR A 167 19.50 -27.02 -2.26
N ARG A 168 19.84 -26.53 -3.46
CA ARG A 168 20.55 -27.31 -4.50
C ARG A 168 22.06 -27.44 -4.25
N GLY A 169 22.55 -27.03 -3.09
CA GLY A 169 23.94 -27.18 -2.66
C GLY A 169 24.87 -26.02 -3.04
N LYS A 170 24.37 -25.01 -3.76
CA LYS A 170 25.14 -23.80 -4.11
C LYS A 170 25.08 -22.79 -2.95
N LEU A 171 25.62 -23.18 -1.79
CA LEU A 171 25.43 -22.51 -0.50
C LEU A 171 25.74 -21.02 -0.53
N LEU A 172 26.95 -20.64 -0.97
CA LEU A 172 27.40 -19.24 -0.94
C LEU A 172 26.65 -18.36 -1.96
N THR A 173 26.53 -18.79 -3.21
CA THR A 173 25.82 -18.02 -4.24
C THR A 173 24.32 -17.95 -4.01
N GLY A 174 23.73 -19.03 -3.51
CA GLY A 174 22.31 -19.07 -3.15
C GLY A 174 22.04 -18.17 -1.94
N GLY A 175 22.86 -18.27 -0.89
CA GLY A 175 22.77 -17.43 0.30
C GLY A 175 22.96 -15.94 -0.03
N ALA A 176 23.93 -15.61 -0.90
CA ALA A 176 24.14 -14.23 -1.36
C ALA A 176 22.95 -13.69 -2.18
N LEU A 177 22.40 -14.49 -3.10
CA LEU A 177 21.21 -14.09 -3.85
C LEU A 177 19.99 -13.92 -2.93
N THR A 178 19.79 -14.81 -1.95
CA THR A 178 18.73 -14.67 -0.94
C THR A 178 18.93 -13.41 -0.12
N ALA A 179 20.14 -13.16 0.39
CA ALA A 179 20.43 -11.98 1.21
C ALA A 179 20.18 -10.69 0.44
N LEU A 180 20.66 -10.60 -0.82
CA LEU A 180 20.45 -9.46 -1.69
C LEU A 180 18.96 -9.23 -1.99
N ALA A 181 18.26 -10.26 -2.45
CA ALA A 181 16.85 -10.16 -2.83
C ALA A 181 15.96 -9.86 -1.61
N ALA A 182 16.23 -10.48 -0.46
CA ALA A 182 15.50 -10.22 0.77
C ALA A 182 15.80 -8.81 1.31
N ALA A 183 17.03 -8.31 1.19
CA ALA A 183 17.36 -6.95 1.58
C ALA A 183 16.63 -5.93 0.72
N LEU A 184 16.54 -6.14 -0.60
CA LEU A 184 15.75 -5.32 -1.51
C LEU A 184 14.26 -5.39 -1.21
N LEU A 185 13.73 -6.60 -0.91
CA LEU A 185 12.34 -6.79 -0.49
C LEU A 185 12.01 -6.00 0.78
N VAL A 186 12.87 -6.07 1.80
CA VAL A 186 12.69 -5.37 3.09
C VAL A 186 12.90 -3.86 2.92
N TYR A 187 13.88 -3.44 2.12
CA TYR A 187 14.16 -2.02 1.83
C TYR A 187 12.95 -1.29 1.22
N ASN A 188 12.22 -1.94 0.32
CA ASN A 188 11.01 -1.37 -0.28
C ASN A 188 9.85 -1.18 0.72
N ASN A 189 10.03 -1.63 1.98
CA ASN A 189 9.22 -1.30 3.14
C ASN A 189 7.72 -1.62 3.06
N HIS A 190 7.33 -2.63 2.26
CA HIS A 190 5.97 -3.15 2.28
C HIS A 190 5.86 -4.43 3.13
N VAL A 191 5.85 -4.26 4.45
CA VAL A 191 5.92 -5.35 5.46
C VAL A 191 4.89 -6.47 5.21
N GLN A 192 3.67 -6.13 4.77
CA GLN A 192 2.63 -7.12 4.49
C GLN A 192 2.97 -8.05 3.29
N ILE A 193 3.59 -7.52 2.22
CA ILE A 193 4.01 -8.33 1.07
C ILE A 193 5.23 -9.18 1.46
N ALA A 194 6.16 -8.62 2.23
CA ALA A 194 7.30 -9.36 2.77
C ALA A 194 6.83 -10.53 3.66
N TYR A 195 5.80 -10.32 4.49
CA TYR A 195 5.18 -11.36 5.31
C TYR A 195 4.54 -12.48 4.46
N TYR A 196 3.85 -12.13 3.37
CA TYR A 196 3.34 -13.13 2.41
C TYR A 196 4.49 -13.88 1.72
N GLY A 197 5.62 -13.21 1.46
CA GLY A 197 6.86 -13.86 1.06
C GLY A 197 7.33 -14.91 2.07
N LEU A 198 7.30 -14.62 3.37
CA LEU A 198 7.64 -15.58 4.42
C LEU A 198 6.69 -16.79 4.44
N ILE A 199 5.40 -16.62 4.17
CA ILE A 199 4.46 -17.74 4.00
C ILE A 199 4.89 -18.62 2.82
N MET A 200 5.24 -18.04 1.67
CA MET A 200 5.76 -18.82 0.53
C MET A 200 7.06 -19.55 0.88
N VAL A 201 7.98 -18.87 1.58
CA VAL A 201 9.24 -19.46 2.05
C VAL A 201 8.96 -20.64 2.98
N ALA A 202 8.02 -20.52 3.92
CA ALA A 202 7.66 -21.61 4.82
C ALA A 202 7.17 -22.86 4.07
N PHE A 203 6.30 -22.69 3.07
CA PHE A 203 5.84 -23.80 2.22
C PHE A 203 6.98 -24.41 1.39
N LEU A 204 7.87 -23.59 0.83
CA LEU A 204 9.04 -24.07 0.11
C LEU A 204 10.01 -24.84 1.02
N VAL A 205 10.30 -24.32 2.21
CA VAL A 205 11.17 -24.98 3.21
C VAL A 205 10.56 -26.30 3.68
N LEU A 206 9.25 -26.33 3.96
CA LEU A 206 8.54 -27.56 4.33
C LEU A 206 8.57 -28.59 3.19
N GLY A 207 8.27 -28.19 1.96
CA GLY A 207 8.35 -29.07 0.80
C GLY A 207 9.77 -29.62 0.58
N THR A 208 10.78 -28.78 0.77
CA THR A 208 12.20 -29.19 0.67
C THR A 208 12.60 -30.13 1.80
N PHE A 209 12.12 -29.90 3.02
CA PHE A 209 12.34 -30.79 4.16
C PHE A 209 11.75 -32.18 3.90
N LEU A 210 10.50 -32.26 3.44
CA LEU A 210 9.84 -33.52 3.12
C LEU A 210 10.57 -34.28 1.99
N ALA A 211 11.08 -33.56 0.98
CA ALA A 211 11.90 -34.15 -0.07
C ALA A 211 13.25 -34.66 0.49
N ALA A 212 13.96 -33.84 1.27
CA ALA A 212 15.24 -34.21 1.88
C ALA A 212 15.11 -35.39 2.87
N TRP A 213 14.00 -35.48 3.59
CA TRP A 213 13.67 -36.62 4.44
C TRP A 213 13.55 -37.91 3.63
N ARG A 214 12.76 -37.88 2.54
CA ARG A 214 12.55 -39.04 1.65
C ARG A 214 13.83 -39.45 0.92
N GLU A 215 14.69 -38.50 0.59
CA GLU A 215 15.96 -38.75 -0.12
C GLU A 215 17.15 -39.01 0.82
N HIS A 216 16.96 -39.07 2.14
CA HIS A 216 18.03 -39.21 3.15
C HIS A 216 19.12 -38.12 3.08
N ARG A 217 18.76 -36.88 2.74
CA ARG A 217 19.66 -35.71 2.59
C ARG A 217 19.48 -34.64 3.67
N LEU A 218 18.96 -35.00 4.84
CA LEU A 218 18.72 -34.07 5.96
C LEU A 218 19.96 -33.25 6.38
N PRO A 219 21.19 -33.79 6.43
CA PRO A 219 22.36 -32.97 6.78
C PRO A 219 22.59 -31.81 5.80
N ALA A 220 22.39 -32.05 4.50
CA ALA A 220 22.51 -31.01 3.49
C ALA A 220 21.39 -29.95 3.63
N PHE A 221 20.16 -30.40 3.94
CA PHE A 221 19.04 -29.50 4.24
C PHE A 221 19.37 -28.58 5.41
N PHE A 222 19.80 -29.10 6.57
CA PHE A 222 20.10 -28.25 7.73
C PHE A 222 21.27 -27.29 7.50
N LYS A 223 22.32 -27.71 6.78
CA LYS A 223 23.41 -26.82 6.37
C LYS A 223 22.89 -25.67 5.50
N ALA A 224 22.07 -25.97 4.49
CA ALA A 224 21.45 -24.96 3.64
C ALA A 224 20.51 -24.03 4.44
N SER A 225 19.67 -24.58 5.31
CA SER A 225 18.76 -23.81 6.17
C SER A 225 19.51 -22.86 7.10
N LEU A 226 20.66 -23.25 7.64
CA LEU A 226 21.49 -22.38 8.47
C LEU A 226 22.06 -21.20 7.68
N VAL A 227 22.53 -21.44 6.45
CA VAL A 227 22.99 -20.38 5.54
C VAL A 227 21.84 -19.43 5.21
N LEU A 228 20.64 -19.95 4.97
CA LEU A 228 19.46 -19.14 4.67
C LEU A 228 18.99 -18.32 5.88
N LEU A 229 19.08 -18.88 7.09
CA LEU A 229 18.79 -18.15 8.32
C LEU A 229 19.76 -16.98 8.48
N PHE A 230 21.06 -17.22 8.29
CA PHE A 230 22.08 -16.16 8.32
C PHE A 230 21.83 -15.10 7.24
N ALA A 231 21.54 -15.52 5.99
CA ALA A 231 21.19 -14.62 4.90
C ALA A 231 19.96 -13.76 5.21
N GLY A 232 18.92 -14.35 5.82
CA GLY A 232 17.72 -13.65 6.25
C GLY A 232 17.98 -12.60 7.33
N ILE A 233 18.80 -12.94 8.34
CA ILE A 233 19.21 -11.98 9.39
C ILE A 233 19.97 -10.80 8.75
N ILE A 234 21.01 -11.10 7.97
CA ILE A 234 21.84 -10.08 7.31
C ILE A 234 21.01 -9.20 6.35
N ALA A 235 19.97 -9.74 5.72
CA ALA A 235 19.07 -8.99 4.85
C ALA A 235 18.19 -7.96 5.58
N VAL A 236 17.82 -8.23 6.85
CA VAL A 236 16.92 -7.36 7.63
C VAL A 236 17.67 -6.24 8.34
N LEU A 237 18.93 -6.47 8.75
CA LEU A 237 19.72 -5.51 9.52
C LEU A 237 19.89 -4.12 8.86
N PRO A 238 20.08 -3.98 7.53
CA PRO A 238 20.14 -2.69 6.87
C PRO A 238 18.88 -1.83 7.09
N ALA A 239 17.72 -2.43 7.33
CA ALA A 239 16.47 -1.72 7.52
C ALA A 239 16.20 -1.32 9.00
N MET A 240 17.19 -1.45 9.89
CA MET A 240 17.03 -1.08 11.31
C MET A 240 16.73 0.41 11.52
N ASP A 241 17.13 1.29 10.59
CA ASP A 241 16.78 2.71 10.61
C ASP A 241 15.25 2.93 10.57
N ASN A 242 14.53 2.14 9.77
CA ASN A 242 13.07 2.17 9.73
C ASN A 242 12.42 1.24 10.77
N LEU A 243 12.93 0.02 10.95
CA LEU A 243 12.26 -0.98 11.78
C LEU A 243 12.24 -0.61 13.28
N LEU A 244 13.30 0.01 13.80
CA LEU A 244 13.35 0.42 15.21
C LEU A 244 12.39 1.58 15.50
N ILE A 245 12.40 2.62 14.66
CA ILE A 245 11.48 3.76 14.84
C ILE A 245 10.03 3.35 14.63
N MET A 246 9.75 2.46 13.67
CA MET A 246 8.40 1.96 13.46
C MET A 246 7.93 1.10 14.64
N LYS A 247 8.81 0.31 15.26
CA LYS A 247 8.48 -0.45 16.46
C LYS A 247 8.10 0.44 17.65
N GLU A 248 8.80 1.56 17.84
CA GLU A 248 8.46 2.55 18.86
C GLU A 248 7.15 3.27 18.51
N TYR A 249 7.09 3.82 17.29
CA TYR A 249 5.98 4.65 16.84
C TYR A 249 4.65 3.89 16.80
N THR A 250 4.64 2.64 16.30
CA THR A 250 3.42 1.85 16.17
C THR A 250 2.68 1.64 17.49
N ARG A 251 3.36 1.68 18.64
CA ARG A 251 2.77 1.60 19.99
C ARG A 251 1.84 2.77 20.33
N TYR A 252 1.92 3.86 19.58
CA TYR A 252 1.12 5.06 19.82
C TYR A 252 0.13 5.36 18.68
N THR A 253 0.09 4.52 17.64
CA THR A 253 -0.69 4.76 16.41
C THR A 253 -1.85 3.80 16.25
N MET A 254 -2.80 4.21 15.39
CA MET A 254 -3.96 3.42 14.97
C MET A 254 -3.65 2.03 14.38
N ARG A 255 -2.39 1.76 13.99
CA ARG A 255 -1.98 0.46 13.41
C ARG A 255 -1.52 -0.56 14.44
N GLY A 256 -0.96 -0.12 15.56
CA GLY A 256 -0.21 -1.00 16.47
C GLY A 256 -0.73 -1.04 17.89
N SER A 257 -1.52 -0.04 18.29
CA SER A 257 -2.14 0.06 19.61
C SER A 257 -3.67 0.05 19.49
N GLN A 258 -4.37 0.28 20.59
CA GLN A 258 -5.82 0.47 20.65
C GLN A 258 -6.15 1.80 21.32
N SER A 259 -7.36 2.31 21.08
CA SER A 259 -7.92 3.41 21.85
C SER A 259 -8.01 3.01 23.33
N GLU A 260 -7.69 3.93 24.23
CA GLU A 260 -7.95 3.76 25.65
C GLU A 260 -9.40 4.09 26.03
N LEU A 261 -10.20 4.55 25.06
CA LEU A 261 -11.63 4.83 25.24
C LEU A 261 -12.47 3.59 25.02
N THR A 262 -13.52 3.47 25.82
CA THR A 262 -14.57 2.44 25.68
C THR A 262 -15.92 3.07 25.37
N LEU A 263 -15.93 4.28 24.79
CA LEU A 263 -17.13 5.07 24.50
C LEU A 263 -17.78 4.63 23.17
N GLY A 264 -18.96 4.02 23.22
CA GLY A 264 -19.81 3.71 22.05
C GLY A 264 -20.13 2.22 21.87
N ASN A 265 -21.14 1.90 21.03
CA ASN A 265 -21.57 0.54 20.68
C ASN A 265 -20.58 -0.23 19.78
N LYS A 266 -19.27 0.01 19.91
CA LYS A 266 -18.30 -1.01 19.49
C LYS A 266 -18.43 -2.11 20.53
N LYS A 267 -19.11 -3.21 20.15
CA LYS A 267 -19.05 -4.46 20.93
C LYS A 267 -17.60 -4.62 21.37
N SER A 268 -17.43 -4.93 22.65
CA SER A 268 -16.21 -5.43 23.28
C SER A 268 -15.75 -6.73 22.60
N GLY A 269 -15.42 -6.66 21.31
CA GLY A 269 -14.83 -7.75 20.54
C GLY A 269 -13.36 -7.78 20.90
N GLN A 270 -13.03 -8.54 21.94
CA GLN A 270 -11.69 -8.95 22.37
C GLN A 270 -10.59 -7.87 22.24
N GLN A 271 -10.11 -7.39 23.39
CA GLN A 271 -8.79 -6.77 23.50
C GLN A 271 -7.74 -7.67 22.84
N THR A 272 -7.48 -7.47 21.56
CA THR A 272 -6.45 -8.19 20.82
C THR A 272 -5.30 -7.24 20.56
N SER A 273 -4.10 -7.77 20.54
CA SER A 273 -2.90 -6.99 20.22
C SER A 273 -2.90 -6.44 18.78
N GLY A 274 -3.93 -6.64 17.96
CA GLY A 274 -3.98 -6.32 16.52
C GLY A 274 -5.08 -5.35 16.10
N LEU A 275 -5.28 -5.23 14.78
CA LEU A 275 -6.33 -4.41 14.17
C LEU A 275 -7.74 -4.97 14.49
N ASP A 276 -8.74 -4.11 14.48
CA ASP A 276 -10.15 -4.53 14.48
C ASP A 276 -10.44 -5.40 13.24
N VAL A 277 -11.15 -6.50 13.40
CA VAL A 277 -11.42 -7.46 12.30
C VAL A 277 -12.27 -6.84 11.20
N GLY A 278 -13.25 -6.00 11.54
CA GLY A 278 -14.09 -5.32 10.55
C GLY A 278 -13.27 -4.40 9.65
N TYR A 279 -12.35 -3.64 10.26
CA TYR A 279 -11.38 -2.83 9.51
C TYR A 279 -10.38 -3.69 8.72
N ALA A 280 -9.81 -4.71 9.34
CA ALA A 280 -8.81 -5.57 8.71
C ALA A 280 -9.37 -6.25 7.46
N PHE A 281 -10.61 -6.74 7.53
CA PHE A 281 -11.28 -7.48 6.46
C PHE A 281 -12.12 -6.59 5.53
N GLN A 282 -11.97 -5.27 5.58
CA GLN A 282 -12.73 -4.34 4.73
C GLN A 282 -12.57 -4.62 3.22
N TRP A 283 -11.35 -4.93 2.75
CA TRP A 283 -11.09 -5.35 1.36
C TRP A 283 -10.95 -6.87 1.26
N SER A 284 -12.04 -7.57 1.57
CA SER A 284 -12.14 -9.03 1.45
C SER A 284 -12.64 -9.43 0.07
N TYR A 285 -11.96 -10.38 -0.55
CA TYR A 285 -12.28 -10.87 -1.87
C TYR A 285 -13.51 -11.79 -1.85
N GLY A 286 -14.48 -11.59 -2.73
CA GLY A 286 -15.60 -12.52 -2.87
C GLY A 286 -15.13 -13.87 -3.42
N PRO A 287 -15.71 -15.02 -2.99
CA PRO A 287 -15.30 -16.34 -3.50
C PRO A 287 -15.37 -16.46 -5.02
N ARG A 288 -16.37 -15.84 -5.65
CA ARG A 288 -16.50 -15.77 -7.12
C ARG A 288 -15.42 -14.90 -7.77
N GLU A 289 -14.94 -13.87 -7.08
CA GLU A 289 -13.90 -12.98 -7.61
C GLU A 289 -12.57 -13.72 -7.83
N THR A 290 -12.34 -14.86 -7.15
CA THR A 290 -11.21 -15.78 -7.42
C THR A 290 -11.02 -16.04 -8.91
N PHE A 291 -12.11 -16.13 -9.67
CA PHE A 291 -12.03 -16.42 -11.09
C PHE A 291 -11.74 -15.18 -11.96
N THR A 292 -11.56 -14.00 -11.38
CA THR A 292 -10.98 -12.87 -12.13
C THR A 292 -9.51 -13.07 -12.48
N LEU A 293 -8.85 -14.07 -11.87
CA LEU A 293 -7.58 -14.63 -12.34
C LEU A 293 -7.66 -15.07 -13.83
N LEU A 294 -8.84 -15.52 -14.27
CA LEU A 294 -9.13 -16.00 -15.63
C LEU A 294 -9.99 -15.01 -16.45
N LEU A 295 -10.96 -14.35 -15.82
CA LEU A 295 -11.91 -13.44 -16.46
C LEU A 295 -11.90 -12.06 -15.76
N PRO A 296 -11.08 -11.09 -16.19
CA PRO A 296 -10.96 -9.78 -15.52
C PRO A 296 -12.29 -9.05 -15.35
N GLU A 297 -13.26 -9.24 -16.24
CA GLU A 297 -14.56 -8.56 -16.20
C GLU A 297 -15.63 -9.32 -15.40
N LEU A 298 -15.32 -10.48 -14.81
CA LEU A 298 -16.27 -11.28 -14.02
C LEU A 298 -16.94 -10.48 -12.90
N ALA A 299 -16.19 -9.59 -12.26
CA ALA A 299 -16.69 -8.69 -11.22
C ALA A 299 -16.96 -7.25 -11.72
N GLY A 300 -16.84 -7.00 -13.04
CA GLY A 300 -17.00 -5.68 -13.65
C GLY A 300 -15.74 -4.79 -13.68
N GLY A 301 -14.57 -5.34 -13.33
CA GLY A 301 -13.31 -4.60 -13.34
C GLY A 301 -13.19 -3.58 -12.20
N ALA A 302 -12.97 -2.30 -12.52
CA ALA A 302 -12.79 -1.24 -11.53
C ALA A 302 -14.12 -0.59 -11.10
N SER A 303 -14.14 -0.02 -9.90
CA SER A 303 -15.31 0.70 -9.34
C SER A 303 -15.60 2.04 -10.01
N SER A 304 -14.68 2.55 -10.82
CA SER A 304 -14.87 3.78 -11.58
C SER A 304 -14.26 3.61 -12.97
N ARG A 305 -15.10 3.56 -14.00
CA ARG A 305 -14.64 3.36 -15.39
C ARG A 305 -15.38 4.26 -16.36
N GLN A 306 -14.76 4.45 -17.51
CA GLN A 306 -15.42 5.02 -18.68
C GLN A 306 -16.30 3.96 -19.34
N LEU A 307 -17.40 4.41 -19.93
CA LEU A 307 -18.25 3.62 -20.79
C LEU A 307 -18.09 4.09 -22.25
N PRO A 308 -18.03 3.16 -23.21
CA PRO A 308 -18.02 3.53 -24.62
C PRO A 308 -19.37 4.14 -25.01
N SER A 309 -19.38 5.01 -26.02
CA SER A 309 -20.62 5.62 -26.56
C SER A 309 -21.61 4.60 -27.14
N GLY A 310 -21.22 3.33 -27.31
CA GLY A 310 -22.12 2.24 -27.69
C GLY A 310 -22.75 1.49 -26.51
N SER A 311 -22.55 1.93 -25.27
CA SER A 311 -23.05 1.22 -24.09
C SER A 311 -24.57 1.35 -23.89
N HIS A 312 -25.16 0.39 -23.19
CA HIS A 312 -26.57 0.46 -22.81
C HIS A 312 -26.85 1.67 -21.91
N THR A 313 -25.94 1.99 -21.01
CA THR A 313 -26.05 3.15 -20.12
C THR A 313 -26.03 4.46 -20.91
N TYR A 314 -25.16 4.59 -21.91
CA TYR A 314 -25.16 5.75 -22.80
C TYR A 314 -26.51 5.90 -23.51
N ALA A 315 -27.06 4.81 -24.06
CA ALA A 315 -28.38 4.83 -24.69
C ALA A 315 -29.49 5.24 -23.69
N ALA A 316 -29.39 4.80 -22.43
CA ALA A 316 -30.33 5.19 -21.38
C ALA A 316 -30.22 6.68 -21.00
N LEU A 317 -29.01 7.24 -20.98
CA LEU A 317 -28.78 8.68 -20.76
C LEU A 317 -29.44 9.54 -21.85
N VAL A 318 -29.26 9.16 -23.11
CA VAL A 318 -29.91 9.86 -24.24
C VAL A 318 -31.43 9.74 -24.15
N LYS A 319 -31.93 8.54 -23.82
CA LYS A 319 -33.38 8.31 -23.62
C LYS A 319 -33.94 9.10 -22.44
N ALA A 320 -33.13 9.40 -21.43
CA ALA A 320 -33.50 10.24 -20.29
C ALA A 320 -33.49 11.75 -20.62
N GLY A 321 -33.28 12.14 -21.90
CA GLY A 321 -33.36 13.53 -22.36
C GLY A 321 -32.02 14.27 -22.34
N ILE A 322 -30.89 13.59 -22.11
CA ILE A 322 -29.57 14.22 -22.16
C ILE A 322 -29.12 14.37 -23.62
N PRO A 323 -28.70 15.57 -24.06
CA PRO A 323 -28.15 15.77 -25.39
C PRO A 323 -26.96 14.83 -25.65
N PRO A 324 -26.81 14.26 -26.87
CA PRO A 324 -25.76 13.29 -27.17
C PRO A 324 -24.34 13.74 -26.78
N GLU A 325 -23.99 15.00 -27.03
CA GLU A 325 -22.67 15.56 -26.67
C GLU A 325 -22.39 15.52 -25.16
N LYS A 326 -23.38 15.90 -24.34
CA LYS A 326 -23.29 15.81 -22.88
C LYS A 326 -23.30 14.35 -22.40
N ALA A 327 -24.09 13.50 -23.03
CA ALA A 327 -24.13 12.07 -22.73
C ALA A 327 -22.78 11.40 -23.04
N THR A 328 -22.10 11.78 -24.12
CA THR A 328 -20.75 11.28 -24.45
C THR A 328 -19.75 11.75 -23.40
N THR A 329 -19.79 13.02 -23.03
CA THR A 329 -18.92 13.58 -21.98
C THR A 329 -19.10 12.84 -20.66
N TRP A 330 -20.34 12.56 -20.25
CA TRP A 330 -20.62 11.81 -19.02
C TRP A 330 -20.25 10.32 -19.12
N ALA A 331 -20.54 9.66 -20.24
CA ALA A 331 -20.19 8.26 -20.44
C ALA A 331 -18.66 8.07 -20.38
N THR A 332 -17.91 9.02 -20.94
CA THR A 332 -16.44 8.98 -20.99
C THR A 332 -15.75 9.52 -19.74
N GLN A 333 -16.49 9.98 -18.72
CA GLN A 333 -15.91 10.22 -17.40
C GLN A 333 -15.59 8.90 -16.70
N LYS A 334 -14.44 8.81 -16.02
CA LYS A 334 -14.07 7.68 -15.15
C LYS A 334 -14.90 7.71 -13.85
N SER A 335 -16.22 7.56 -13.95
CA SER A 335 -17.17 7.69 -12.83
C SER A 335 -18.22 6.57 -12.77
N TRP A 336 -18.30 5.69 -13.77
CA TRP A 336 -19.34 4.66 -13.82
C TRP A 336 -18.99 3.44 -12.96
N PRO A 337 -19.90 2.99 -12.08
CA PRO A 337 -19.64 1.92 -11.13
C PRO A 337 -19.89 0.56 -11.76
N LEU A 338 -18.94 0.08 -12.57
CA LEU A 338 -19.03 -1.23 -13.21
C LEU A 338 -18.78 -2.38 -12.23
N TYR A 339 -17.90 -2.18 -11.24
CA TYR A 339 -17.66 -3.19 -10.21
C TYR A 339 -18.92 -3.52 -9.39
N TRP A 340 -19.21 -4.81 -9.21
CA TRP A 340 -20.43 -5.26 -8.55
C TRP A 340 -20.25 -6.40 -7.52
N ALA A 341 -19.01 -6.76 -7.18
CA ALA A 341 -18.72 -7.84 -6.24
C ALA A 341 -18.58 -7.37 -4.78
N ALA A 342 -17.83 -8.11 -3.94
CA ALA A 342 -17.94 -8.02 -2.48
C ALA A 342 -17.14 -6.87 -1.84
N GLN A 343 -16.14 -6.33 -2.54
CA GLN A 343 -15.28 -5.28 -2.01
C GLN A 343 -16.00 -3.92 -1.99
N PRO A 344 -15.70 -3.01 -1.05
CA PRO A 344 -16.28 -1.66 -1.05
C PRO A 344 -15.95 -0.87 -2.31
N ASN A 345 -14.70 -0.99 -2.77
CA ASN A 345 -14.20 -0.46 -4.03
C ASN A 345 -12.97 -1.25 -4.50
N THR A 346 -12.62 -1.11 -5.77
CA THR A 346 -11.38 -1.63 -6.36
C THR A 346 -10.96 -0.78 -7.56
N ALA A 347 -9.65 -0.64 -7.76
CA ALA A 347 -9.08 -0.02 -8.95
C ALA A 347 -9.00 -0.97 -10.16
N GLY A 348 -9.25 -2.28 -9.95
CA GLY A 348 -9.26 -3.26 -11.03
C GLY A 348 -9.20 -4.72 -10.56
N PRO A 349 -9.16 -5.68 -11.49
CA PRO A 349 -9.19 -7.10 -11.21
C PRO A 349 -7.81 -7.66 -10.84
N VAL A 350 -7.80 -8.86 -10.28
CA VAL A 350 -6.58 -9.65 -10.06
C VAL A 350 -6.45 -10.64 -11.21
N TYR A 351 -6.07 -10.15 -12.39
CA TYR A 351 -5.95 -10.97 -13.59
C TYR A 351 -4.50 -11.41 -13.85
N VAL A 352 -4.30 -12.68 -14.19
CA VAL A 352 -2.97 -13.27 -14.45
C VAL A 352 -2.80 -13.80 -15.88
N GLY A 353 -3.83 -13.70 -16.71
CA GLY A 353 -3.82 -14.13 -18.13
C GLY A 353 -4.58 -15.43 -18.37
N ALA A 354 -5.40 -15.47 -19.43
CA ALA A 354 -6.24 -16.63 -19.74
C ALA A 354 -5.38 -17.82 -20.19
N ILE A 355 -4.33 -17.54 -20.97
CA ILE A 355 -3.35 -18.55 -21.42
C ILE A 355 -2.57 -19.10 -20.22
N ILE A 356 -2.19 -18.25 -19.27
CA ILE A 356 -1.48 -18.65 -18.05
C ILE A 356 -2.35 -19.56 -17.19
N CYS A 357 -3.62 -19.23 -17.00
CA CYS A 357 -4.58 -20.09 -16.30
C CYS A 357 -4.76 -21.46 -16.98
N PHE A 358 -4.88 -21.51 -18.30
CA PHE A 358 -4.94 -22.77 -19.06
C PHE A 358 -3.67 -23.62 -18.85
N LEU A 359 -2.49 -23.01 -18.98
CA LEU A 359 -1.21 -23.69 -18.79
C LEU A 359 -1.00 -24.11 -17.33
N PHE A 360 -1.51 -23.35 -16.36
CA PHE A 360 -1.53 -23.73 -14.95
C PHE A 360 -2.36 -25.00 -14.73
N VAL A 361 -3.58 -25.08 -15.28
CA VAL A 361 -4.40 -26.30 -15.20
C VAL A 361 -3.67 -27.48 -15.84
N LEU A 362 -3.03 -27.27 -16.99
CA LEU A 362 -2.21 -28.29 -17.62
C LEU A 362 -1.04 -28.74 -16.72
N ALA A 363 -0.37 -27.80 -16.05
CA ALA A 363 0.72 -28.09 -15.11
C ALA A 363 0.28 -29.06 -14.00
N LEU A 364 -0.94 -28.88 -13.48
CA LEU A 364 -1.48 -29.74 -12.44
C LEU A 364 -1.54 -31.21 -12.87
N LEU A 365 -1.86 -31.44 -14.15
CA LEU A 365 -2.02 -32.76 -14.77
C LEU A 365 -0.68 -33.40 -15.18
N ILE A 366 0.28 -32.63 -15.70
CA ILE A 366 1.49 -33.20 -16.34
C ILE A 366 2.76 -33.08 -15.49
N VAL A 367 2.86 -32.11 -14.57
CA VAL A 367 4.09 -31.92 -13.79
C VAL A 367 4.14 -32.97 -12.67
N GLN A 368 5.12 -33.87 -12.75
CA GLN A 368 5.35 -34.95 -11.78
C GLN A 368 6.52 -34.62 -10.83
N HIS A 369 6.51 -33.43 -10.24
CA HIS A 369 7.56 -32.99 -9.31
C HIS A 369 6.97 -32.48 -8.00
N TRP A 370 7.66 -32.73 -6.88
CA TRP A 370 7.22 -32.31 -5.55
C TRP A 370 7.00 -30.79 -5.39
N TYR A 371 7.70 -29.95 -6.16
CA TYR A 371 7.51 -28.50 -6.11
C TYR A 371 6.07 -28.10 -6.46
N LYS A 372 5.40 -28.86 -7.34
CA LYS A 372 3.99 -28.64 -7.70
C LYS A 372 3.09 -28.57 -6.47
N TRP A 373 3.33 -29.44 -5.49
CA TRP A 373 2.41 -29.61 -4.37
C TRP A 373 2.48 -28.47 -3.36
N TRP A 374 3.68 -27.96 -3.04
CA TRP A 374 3.75 -26.79 -2.15
C TRP A 374 3.30 -25.52 -2.87
N LEU A 375 3.57 -25.38 -4.17
CA LEU A 375 3.06 -24.26 -4.99
C LEU A 375 1.53 -24.26 -5.02
N LEU A 376 0.91 -25.41 -5.25
CA LEU A 376 -0.54 -25.57 -5.22
C LEU A 376 -1.08 -25.30 -3.80
N GLY A 377 -0.45 -25.86 -2.76
CA GLY A 377 -0.85 -25.67 -1.38
C GLY A 377 -0.85 -24.20 -0.94
N VAL A 378 0.22 -23.45 -1.24
CA VAL A 378 0.29 -22.02 -0.91
C VAL A 378 -0.66 -21.18 -1.75
N THR A 379 -0.95 -21.59 -2.99
CA THR A 379 -1.95 -20.93 -3.85
C THR A 379 -3.35 -21.08 -3.28
N ILE A 380 -3.73 -22.29 -2.87
CA ILE A 380 -5.03 -22.57 -2.25
C ILE A 380 -5.16 -21.80 -0.94
N LEU A 381 -4.13 -21.82 -0.10
CA LEU A 381 -4.12 -21.05 1.15
C LEU A 381 -4.31 -19.56 0.88
N ALA A 382 -3.56 -18.98 -0.07
CA ALA A 382 -3.67 -17.56 -0.40
C ALA A 382 -5.07 -17.19 -0.91
N VAL A 383 -5.68 -18.01 -1.77
CA VAL A 383 -7.06 -17.78 -2.22
C VAL A 383 -8.05 -17.81 -1.05
N ILE A 384 -7.97 -18.82 -0.18
CA ILE A 384 -8.84 -18.93 1.01
C ILE A 384 -8.67 -17.72 1.95
N LEU A 385 -7.42 -17.29 2.16
CA LEU A 385 -7.11 -16.14 3.01
C LEU A 385 -7.55 -14.82 2.38
N SER A 386 -7.54 -14.70 1.05
CA SER A 386 -8.03 -13.51 0.34
C SER A 386 -9.53 -13.30 0.59
N TRP A 387 -10.28 -14.36 0.90
CA TRP A 387 -11.72 -14.26 1.11
C TRP A 387 -12.12 -13.52 2.38
N GLY A 388 -11.24 -13.41 3.38
CA GLY A 388 -11.45 -12.61 4.59
C GLY A 388 -12.85 -12.78 5.21
N ALA A 389 -13.60 -11.68 5.26
CA ALA A 389 -14.97 -11.64 5.78
C ALA A 389 -15.97 -12.56 5.05
N ASN A 390 -15.68 -12.98 3.82
CA ASN A 390 -16.52 -13.92 3.07
C ASN A 390 -16.31 -15.39 3.47
N LEU A 391 -15.28 -15.70 4.26
CA LEU A 391 -15.11 -17.01 4.91
C LEU A 391 -14.57 -16.83 6.33
N PRO A 392 -15.41 -16.31 7.26
CA PRO A 392 -14.96 -15.84 8.56
C PRO A 392 -14.47 -16.97 9.46
N ALA A 393 -14.99 -18.19 9.34
CA ALA A 393 -14.57 -19.32 10.17
C ALA A 393 -13.05 -19.59 10.07
N VAL A 394 -12.53 -19.68 8.85
CA VAL A 394 -11.10 -19.90 8.60
C VAL A 394 -10.31 -18.61 8.83
N ASN A 395 -10.80 -17.49 8.30
CA ASN A 395 -10.05 -16.23 8.31
C ASN A 395 -9.93 -15.63 9.71
N ASN A 396 -10.96 -15.70 10.55
CA ASN A 396 -10.87 -15.25 11.94
C ASN A 396 -9.90 -16.13 12.74
N PHE A 397 -9.93 -17.45 12.54
CA PHE A 397 -8.99 -18.36 13.21
C PHE A 397 -7.55 -17.98 12.88
N ILE A 398 -7.23 -17.85 11.59
CA ILE A 398 -5.89 -17.43 11.14
C ILE A 398 -5.55 -16.03 11.65
N PHE A 399 -6.49 -15.10 11.60
CA PHE A 399 -6.28 -13.73 12.08
C PHE A 399 -5.86 -13.69 13.55
N TYR A 400 -6.52 -14.44 14.41
CA TYR A 400 -6.21 -14.43 15.84
C TYR A 400 -5.05 -15.33 16.25
N HIS A 401 -4.69 -16.35 15.47
CA HIS A 401 -3.69 -17.36 15.89
C HIS A 401 -2.39 -17.34 15.08
N LEU A 402 -2.40 -16.87 13.83
CA LEU A 402 -1.18 -16.79 13.03
C LEU A 402 -0.36 -15.56 13.50
N PRO A 403 0.88 -15.75 13.99
CA PRO A 403 1.66 -14.65 14.57
C PRO A 403 1.78 -13.46 13.62
N LEU A 404 1.58 -12.24 14.15
CA LEU A 404 1.64 -10.97 13.43
C LEU A 404 0.59 -10.76 12.32
N TYR A 405 -0.19 -11.77 11.94
CA TYR A 405 -1.17 -11.63 10.86
C TYR A 405 -2.27 -10.62 11.19
N ASN A 406 -2.65 -10.51 12.48
CA ASN A 406 -3.59 -9.50 12.97
C ASN A 406 -3.14 -8.05 12.85
N LYS A 407 -1.93 -7.79 12.34
CA LYS A 407 -1.40 -6.44 12.07
C LYS A 407 -1.67 -5.95 10.65
N PHE A 408 -2.21 -6.81 9.79
CA PHE A 408 -2.41 -6.52 8.36
C PHE A 408 -3.90 -6.31 8.03
N ARG A 409 -4.15 -5.49 7.00
CA ARG A 409 -5.48 -5.21 6.45
C ARG A 409 -5.53 -5.59 4.98
N SER A 410 -6.72 -5.61 4.40
CA SER A 410 -6.93 -5.88 2.97
C SER A 410 -6.47 -7.28 2.54
N PRO A 411 -7.23 -8.33 2.92
CA PRO A 411 -6.95 -9.72 2.55
C PRO A 411 -6.62 -9.94 1.07
N THR A 412 -7.22 -9.19 0.14
CA THR A 412 -6.93 -9.24 -1.30
C THR A 412 -5.44 -9.14 -1.64
N MET A 413 -4.61 -8.47 -0.83
CA MET A 413 -3.17 -8.34 -1.09
C MET A 413 -2.42 -9.67 -1.12
N ILE A 414 -2.91 -10.72 -0.45
CA ILE A 414 -2.27 -12.04 -0.44
C ILE A 414 -2.28 -12.71 -1.82
N LEU A 415 -3.10 -12.22 -2.75
CA LEU A 415 -3.17 -12.71 -4.13
C LEU A 415 -1.89 -12.43 -4.94
N ALA A 416 -0.94 -11.65 -4.40
CA ALA A 416 0.44 -11.59 -4.91
C ALA A 416 1.12 -12.98 -4.97
N ILE A 417 0.73 -13.93 -4.10
CA ILE A 417 1.20 -15.32 -4.12
C ILE A 417 0.69 -16.06 -5.38
N PRO A 418 -0.64 -16.20 -5.61
CA PRO A 418 -1.21 -16.74 -6.84
C PRO A 418 -0.60 -16.16 -8.12
N GLN A 419 -0.31 -14.86 -8.17
CA GLN A 419 0.32 -14.25 -9.33
C GLN A 419 1.68 -14.91 -9.68
N ILE A 420 2.51 -15.21 -8.69
CA ILE A 420 3.80 -15.91 -8.91
C ILE A 420 3.56 -17.38 -9.24
N THR A 421 2.73 -18.07 -8.46
CA THR A 421 2.58 -19.53 -8.56
C THR A 421 1.89 -19.97 -9.85
N PHE A 422 0.90 -19.20 -10.34
CA PHE A 422 0.23 -19.47 -11.62
C PHE A 422 1.23 -19.38 -12.78
N VAL A 423 1.97 -18.27 -12.86
CA VAL A 423 2.96 -18.07 -13.94
C VAL A 423 4.07 -19.12 -13.86
N PHE A 424 4.56 -19.43 -12.66
CA PHE A 424 5.61 -20.42 -12.47
C PHE A 424 5.18 -21.83 -12.91
N LEU A 425 3.99 -22.29 -12.50
CA LEU A 425 3.46 -23.60 -12.89
C LEU A 425 3.11 -23.66 -14.37
N ALA A 426 2.56 -22.58 -14.95
CA ALA A 426 2.35 -22.47 -16.40
C ALA A 426 3.66 -22.64 -17.18
N CYS A 427 4.74 -21.99 -16.73
CA CYS A 427 6.06 -22.17 -17.32
C CYS A 427 6.59 -23.61 -17.17
N TRP A 428 6.31 -24.26 -16.04
CA TRP A 428 6.68 -25.66 -15.84
C TRP A 428 5.89 -26.61 -16.74
N ALA A 429 4.61 -26.34 -17.00
CA ALA A 429 3.85 -27.10 -18.00
C ALA A 429 4.54 -27.06 -19.37
N LEU A 430 4.91 -25.86 -19.83
CA LEU A 430 5.65 -25.70 -21.08
C LEU A 430 7.01 -26.40 -21.05
N GLN A 431 7.75 -26.28 -19.95
CA GLN A 431 9.03 -26.97 -19.79
C GLN A 431 8.81 -28.49 -19.96
N THR A 432 7.80 -29.04 -19.30
CA THR A 432 7.45 -30.47 -19.34
C THR A 432 7.06 -30.93 -20.74
N LEU A 433 6.24 -30.15 -21.46
CA LEU A 433 5.90 -30.41 -22.86
C LEU A 433 7.13 -30.47 -23.77
N LEU A 434 8.15 -29.65 -23.48
CA LEU A 434 9.35 -29.52 -24.32
C LEU A 434 10.50 -30.48 -23.97
N THR A 435 10.44 -31.17 -22.83
CA THR A 435 11.54 -32.04 -22.36
C THR A 435 11.13 -33.50 -22.18
N THR A 436 9.83 -33.82 -22.17
CA THR A 436 9.36 -35.18 -21.93
C THR A 436 9.30 -35.98 -23.23
N ALA A 437 10.42 -36.57 -23.63
CA ALA A 437 10.47 -37.50 -24.75
C ALA A 437 9.63 -38.77 -24.48
N GLY A 438 9.03 -39.35 -25.52
CA GLY A 438 8.34 -40.66 -25.45
C GLY A 438 6.95 -40.69 -24.78
N ARG A 439 6.41 -39.57 -24.27
CA ARG A 439 5.07 -39.51 -23.63
C ARG A 439 4.04 -38.68 -24.38
N LYS A 440 4.19 -38.49 -25.69
CA LYS A 440 3.34 -37.58 -26.49
C LYS A 440 1.84 -37.92 -26.43
N ILE A 441 1.48 -39.20 -26.45
CA ILE A 441 0.07 -39.64 -26.37
C ILE A 441 -0.54 -39.20 -25.04
N PHE A 442 0.13 -39.51 -23.92
CA PHE A 442 -0.29 -39.08 -22.59
C PHE A 442 -0.41 -37.54 -22.50
N LEU A 443 0.60 -36.80 -22.97
CA LEU A 443 0.57 -35.33 -22.94
C LEU A 443 -0.58 -34.76 -23.77
N LEU A 444 -0.90 -35.37 -24.91
CA LEU A 444 -2.01 -34.96 -25.76
C LEU A 444 -3.37 -35.16 -25.08
N GLU A 445 -3.54 -36.28 -24.36
CA GLU A 445 -4.75 -36.52 -23.57
C GLU A 445 -4.91 -35.52 -22.43
N GLN A 446 -3.83 -35.27 -21.67
CA GLN A 446 -3.87 -34.28 -20.59
C GLN A 446 -4.08 -32.86 -21.12
N LEU A 447 -3.54 -32.54 -22.30
CA LEU A 447 -3.78 -31.26 -22.98
C LEU A 447 -5.26 -31.08 -23.33
N LYS A 448 -5.93 -32.12 -23.87
CA LYS A 448 -7.37 -32.10 -24.14
C LYS A 448 -8.19 -31.94 -22.86
N LYS A 449 -7.81 -32.63 -21.77
CA LYS A 449 -8.47 -32.50 -20.46
C LYS A 449 -8.32 -31.09 -19.90
N ALA A 450 -7.11 -30.52 -19.92
CA ALA A 450 -6.87 -29.15 -19.47
C ALA A 450 -7.68 -28.13 -20.27
N PHE A 451 -7.80 -28.35 -21.59
CA PHE A 451 -8.61 -27.49 -22.46
C PHE A 451 -10.10 -27.62 -22.12
N ALA A 452 -10.63 -28.83 -22.00
CA ALA A 452 -12.02 -29.07 -21.64
C ALA A 452 -12.37 -28.45 -20.27
N VAL A 453 -11.51 -28.60 -19.26
CA VAL A 453 -11.70 -27.99 -17.94
C VAL A 453 -11.69 -26.47 -18.01
N THR A 454 -10.69 -25.88 -18.69
CA THR A 454 -10.55 -24.42 -18.74
C THR A 454 -11.65 -23.77 -19.59
N ALA A 455 -11.92 -24.31 -20.78
CA ALA A 455 -12.99 -23.83 -21.65
C ALA A 455 -14.37 -24.04 -21.02
N GLY A 456 -14.61 -25.20 -20.38
CA GLY A 456 -15.83 -25.46 -19.64
C GLY A 456 -16.04 -24.48 -18.48
N LEU A 457 -14.97 -24.14 -17.75
CA LEU A 457 -15.02 -23.13 -16.70
C LEU A 457 -15.34 -21.73 -17.25
N ILE A 458 -14.72 -21.32 -18.36
CA ILE A 458 -15.05 -20.06 -19.04
C ILE A 458 -16.52 -20.06 -19.45
N ILE A 459 -17.00 -21.17 -20.02
CA ILE A 459 -18.39 -21.27 -20.49
C ILE A 459 -19.37 -21.12 -19.32
N ALA A 460 -19.09 -21.82 -18.22
CA ALA A 460 -19.89 -21.78 -17.02
C ALA A 460 -19.90 -20.40 -16.35
N LEU A 461 -18.74 -19.74 -16.24
CA LEU A 461 -18.64 -18.45 -15.55
C LEU A 461 -19.14 -17.28 -16.40
N ALA A 462 -18.85 -17.26 -17.70
CA ALA A 462 -19.19 -16.13 -18.55
C ALA A 462 -20.60 -16.23 -19.14
N PHE A 463 -20.96 -17.35 -19.78
CA PHE A 463 -22.24 -17.44 -20.51
C PHE A 463 -23.37 -17.96 -19.61
N LEU A 464 -23.16 -19.09 -18.90
CA LEU A 464 -24.16 -19.56 -17.93
C LEU A 464 -24.26 -18.57 -16.75
N GLY A 465 -23.12 -18.04 -16.30
CA GLY A 465 -23.08 -16.98 -15.30
C GLY A 465 -23.84 -15.73 -15.75
N ALA A 466 -23.69 -15.26 -16.98
CA ALA A 466 -24.46 -14.10 -17.46
C ALA A 466 -25.98 -14.32 -17.53
N ALA A 467 -26.43 -15.57 -17.63
CA ALA A 467 -27.85 -15.91 -17.56
C ALA A 467 -28.38 -15.97 -16.10
N VAL A 468 -27.52 -16.25 -15.12
CA VAL A 468 -27.92 -16.51 -13.72
C VAL A 468 -27.58 -15.34 -12.78
N TYR A 469 -26.53 -14.57 -13.07
CA TYR A 469 -26.10 -13.48 -12.21
C TYR A 469 -27.04 -12.29 -12.29
N THR A 470 -27.27 -11.65 -11.15
CA THR A 470 -28.11 -10.45 -11.05
C THR A 470 -27.40 -9.17 -11.51
N PHE A 471 -26.06 -9.20 -11.57
CA PHE A 471 -25.19 -8.04 -11.84
C PHE A 471 -25.46 -6.85 -10.91
N SER A 472 -25.99 -7.10 -9.73
CA SER A 472 -26.30 -6.07 -8.72
C SER A 472 -25.17 -5.93 -7.70
N SER A 473 -24.89 -4.70 -7.29
CA SER A 473 -23.92 -4.37 -6.23
C SER A 473 -24.64 -3.92 -4.94
N PRO A 474 -24.05 -4.14 -3.75
CA PRO A 474 -24.51 -3.50 -2.51
C PRO A 474 -24.58 -1.97 -2.61
N ASN A 475 -23.72 -1.34 -3.43
CA ASN A 475 -23.68 0.11 -3.61
C ASN A 475 -24.71 0.64 -4.63
N ASP A 476 -25.42 -0.24 -5.36
CA ASP A 476 -26.36 0.18 -6.42
C ASP A 476 -27.47 1.11 -5.88
N MET A 477 -27.91 0.92 -4.64
CA MET A 477 -28.93 1.77 -4.01
C MET A 477 -28.42 3.21 -3.78
N PHE A 478 -27.16 3.35 -3.39
CA PHE A 478 -26.52 4.66 -3.25
C PHE A 478 -26.40 5.38 -4.60
N TYR A 479 -26.00 4.65 -5.65
CA TYR A 479 -25.92 5.22 -7.00
C TYR A 479 -27.28 5.59 -7.56
N ALA A 480 -28.31 4.75 -7.37
CA ALA A 480 -29.68 5.05 -7.78
C ALA A 480 -30.19 6.34 -7.13
N GLY A 481 -29.99 6.54 -5.82
CA GLY A 481 -30.37 7.77 -5.13
C GLY A 481 -29.55 8.99 -5.58
N SER A 482 -28.30 8.80 -6.00
CA SER A 482 -27.48 9.88 -6.57
C SER A 482 -27.94 10.26 -7.98
N TYR A 483 -28.25 9.29 -8.83
CA TYR A 483 -28.81 9.52 -10.16
C TYR A 483 -30.20 10.16 -10.08
N GLN A 484 -31.05 9.74 -9.16
CA GLN A 484 -32.35 10.39 -8.95
C GLN A 484 -32.18 11.89 -8.64
N ARG A 485 -31.20 12.27 -7.82
CA ARG A 485 -30.90 13.68 -7.52
C ARG A 485 -30.35 14.43 -8.74
N ILE A 486 -29.52 13.78 -9.55
CA ILE A 486 -28.91 14.38 -10.74
C ILE A 486 -29.93 14.58 -11.87
N PHE A 487 -30.79 13.58 -12.10
CA PHE A 487 -31.75 13.57 -13.22
C PHE A 487 -33.15 14.06 -12.85
N GLY A 488 -33.43 14.28 -11.56
CA GLY A 488 -34.72 14.74 -11.07
C GLY A 488 -35.87 13.72 -11.22
N SER A 489 -35.61 12.51 -11.73
CA SER A 489 -36.61 11.46 -11.94
C SER A 489 -36.12 10.10 -11.44
N ARG A 490 -36.99 9.41 -10.70
CA ARG A 490 -36.75 8.05 -10.24
C ARG A 490 -36.79 7.05 -11.40
N GLU A 491 -37.69 7.24 -12.35
CA GLU A 491 -37.82 6.39 -13.54
C GLU A 491 -36.56 6.44 -14.41
N ALA A 492 -35.99 7.64 -14.59
CA ALA A 492 -34.72 7.82 -15.30
C ALA A 492 -33.57 7.12 -14.55
N ALA A 493 -33.50 7.28 -13.23
CA ALA A 493 -32.48 6.62 -12.41
C ALA A 493 -32.58 5.09 -12.49
N ASP A 494 -33.79 4.53 -12.38
CA ASP A 494 -34.02 3.09 -12.48
C ASP A 494 -33.69 2.55 -13.89
N SER A 495 -34.02 3.30 -14.94
CA SER A 495 -33.67 2.97 -16.32
C SER A 495 -32.15 2.92 -16.54
N ILE A 496 -31.43 3.92 -16.02
CA ILE A 496 -29.96 4.00 -16.08
C ILE A 496 -29.33 2.86 -15.28
N MET A 497 -29.82 2.56 -14.08
CA MET A 497 -29.31 1.45 -13.28
C MET A 497 -29.55 0.09 -13.94
N HIS A 498 -30.72 -0.10 -14.57
CA HIS A 498 -30.99 -1.32 -15.34
C HIS A 498 -30.07 -1.44 -16.57
N ALA A 499 -29.81 -0.33 -17.26
CA ALA A 499 -28.87 -0.29 -18.38
C ALA A 499 -27.43 -0.58 -17.94
N LEU A 500 -27.01 -0.06 -16.78
CA LEU A 500 -25.70 -0.35 -16.17
C LEU A 500 -25.53 -1.85 -15.89
N ARG A 501 -26.57 -2.53 -15.39
CA ARG A 501 -26.53 -3.99 -15.19
C ARG A 501 -26.39 -4.76 -16.51
N LYS A 502 -27.01 -4.27 -17.58
CA LYS A 502 -26.81 -4.84 -18.92
C LYS A 502 -25.38 -4.65 -19.41
N ASP A 503 -24.78 -3.48 -19.18
CA ASP A 503 -23.37 -3.26 -19.52
C ASP A 503 -22.43 -4.19 -18.73
N ARG A 504 -22.67 -4.37 -17.42
CA ARG A 504 -21.92 -5.35 -16.60
C ARG A 504 -22.02 -6.78 -17.18
N SER A 505 -23.20 -7.19 -17.64
CA SER A 505 -23.41 -8.49 -18.29
C SER A 505 -22.69 -8.60 -19.65
N ALA A 506 -22.81 -7.57 -20.49
CA ALA A 506 -22.16 -7.53 -21.80
C ALA A 506 -20.63 -7.59 -21.69
N LEU A 507 -20.05 -6.93 -20.68
CA LEU A 507 -18.61 -6.98 -20.40
C LEU A 507 -18.14 -8.41 -20.08
N LEU A 508 -18.86 -9.12 -19.22
CA LEU A 508 -18.53 -10.51 -18.88
C LEU A 508 -18.63 -11.44 -20.09
N ILE A 509 -19.67 -11.32 -20.91
CA ILE A 509 -19.83 -12.13 -22.13
C ILE A 509 -18.67 -11.86 -23.11
N LYS A 510 -18.35 -10.59 -23.36
CA LYS A 510 -17.25 -10.19 -24.24
C LYS A 510 -15.91 -10.75 -23.75
N ASP A 511 -15.66 -10.69 -22.45
CA ASP A 511 -14.45 -11.23 -21.84
C ASP A 511 -14.40 -12.77 -21.91
N GLY A 512 -15.53 -13.44 -21.73
CA GLY A 512 -15.65 -14.88 -21.95
C GLY A 512 -15.29 -15.33 -23.37
N ILE A 513 -15.76 -14.60 -24.39
CA ILE A 513 -15.41 -14.86 -25.80
C ILE A 513 -13.89 -14.70 -26.00
N ARG A 514 -13.32 -13.61 -25.51
CA ARG A 514 -11.88 -13.31 -25.59
C ARG A 514 -11.05 -14.42 -24.94
N ALA A 515 -11.38 -14.80 -23.70
CA ALA A 515 -10.67 -15.85 -22.98
C ALA A 515 -10.80 -17.21 -23.69
N LEU A 516 -11.98 -17.57 -24.21
CA LEU A 516 -12.19 -18.83 -24.92
C LEU A 516 -11.38 -18.89 -26.22
N ALA A 517 -11.31 -17.78 -26.96
CA ALA A 517 -10.49 -17.67 -28.17
C ALA A 517 -8.99 -17.84 -27.85
N LEU A 518 -8.48 -17.14 -26.83
CA LEU A 518 -7.09 -17.23 -26.41
C LEU A 518 -6.70 -18.64 -25.92
N VAL A 519 -7.56 -19.27 -25.11
CA VAL A 519 -7.34 -20.64 -24.62
C VAL A 519 -7.39 -21.64 -25.77
N SER A 520 -8.27 -21.45 -26.76
CA SER A 520 -8.34 -22.30 -27.97
C SER A 520 -7.10 -22.17 -28.85
N LEU A 521 -6.59 -20.95 -29.04
CA LEU A 521 -5.34 -20.71 -29.76
C LEU A 521 -4.14 -21.33 -29.03
N ALA A 522 -4.05 -21.16 -27.70
CA ALA A 522 -2.98 -21.75 -26.89
C ALA A 522 -3.01 -23.28 -26.92
N PHE A 523 -4.21 -23.87 -26.82
CA PHE A 523 -4.42 -25.30 -27.02
C PHE A 523 -3.95 -25.75 -28.40
N GLY A 524 -4.36 -25.05 -29.46
CA GLY A 524 -3.95 -25.34 -30.85
C GLY A 524 -2.44 -25.32 -31.04
N LEU A 525 -1.74 -24.33 -30.49
CA LEU A 525 -0.28 -24.24 -30.53
C LEU A 525 0.40 -25.41 -29.79
N CYS A 526 -0.06 -25.73 -28.58
CA CYS A 526 0.46 -26.88 -27.83
C CYS A 526 0.17 -28.21 -28.54
N TRP A 527 -0.99 -28.33 -29.17
CA TRP A 527 -1.40 -29.50 -29.94
C TRP A 527 -0.54 -29.69 -31.20
N LEU A 528 -0.33 -28.63 -31.98
CA LEU A 528 0.55 -28.63 -33.16
C LEU A 528 1.99 -28.99 -32.78
N LEU A 529 2.47 -28.47 -31.65
CA LEU A 529 3.78 -28.82 -31.10
C LEU A 529 3.88 -30.32 -30.78
N LEU A 530 2.90 -30.88 -30.07
CA LEU A 530 2.88 -32.31 -29.72
C LEU A 530 2.71 -33.24 -30.94
N LYS A 531 2.17 -32.70 -32.05
CA LYS A 531 2.05 -33.35 -33.36
C LYS A 531 3.25 -33.10 -34.28
N ASP A 532 4.31 -32.48 -33.77
CA ASP A 532 5.54 -32.14 -34.50
C ASP A 532 5.30 -31.27 -35.76
N LYS A 533 4.20 -30.52 -35.79
CA LYS A 533 3.86 -29.61 -36.91
C LYS A 533 4.57 -28.27 -36.81
N ILE A 534 5.00 -27.89 -35.61
CA ILE A 534 5.76 -26.66 -35.36
C ILE A 534 6.93 -26.92 -34.41
N LYS A 535 7.98 -26.08 -34.51
CA LYS A 535 9.13 -26.14 -33.62
C LYS A 535 8.77 -25.62 -32.22
N ALA A 536 9.40 -26.18 -31.19
CA ALA A 536 9.28 -25.75 -29.80
C ALA A 536 9.44 -24.23 -29.60
N THR A 537 10.48 -23.65 -30.21
CA THR A 537 10.75 -22.21 -30.14
C THR A 537 9.61 -21.37 -30.70
N VAL A 538 9.03 -21.78 -31.83
CA VAL A 538 7.91 -21.07 -32.47
C VAL A 538 6.67 -21.12 -31.57
N CYS A 539 6.37 -22.29 -31.00
CA CYS A 539 5.24 -22.44 -30.08
C CYS A 539 5.37 -21.52 -28.86
N VAL A 540 6.53 -21.51 -28.19
CA VAL A 540 6.73 -20.68 -26.99
C VAL A 540 6.72 -19.19 -27.32
N ILE A 541 7.34 -18.76 -28.43
CA ILE A 541 7.30 -17.35 -28.86
C ILE A 541 5.86 -16.93 -29.18
N ALA A 542 5.10 -17.75 -29.91
CA ALA A 542 3.70 -17.46 -30.22
C ALA A 542 2.84 -17.36 -28.95
N LEU A 543 3.02 -18.27 -27.99
CA LEU A 543 2.35 -18.18 -26.69
C LEU A 543 2.77 -16.95 -25.90
N ALA A 544 4.04 -16.54 -25.96
CA ALA A 544 4.52 -15.32 -25.29
C ALA A 544 3.89 -14.07 -25.89
N VAL A 545 3.83 -13.98 -27.23
CA VAL A 545 3.18 -12.87 -27.95
C VAL A 545 1.68 -12.82 -27.65
N LEU A 546 0.99 -13.97 -27.69
CA LEU A 546 -0.43 -14.03 -27.36
C LEU A 546 -0.70 -13.67 -25.89
N SER A 547 0.14 -14.13 -24.96
CA SER A 547 0.00 -13.81 -23.53
C SER A 547 0.28 -12.32 -23.26
N LEU A 548 1.26 -11.73 -23.95
CA LEU A 548 1.51 -10.29 -23.90
C LEU A 548 0.31 -9.53 -24.49
N ALA A 549 -0.20 -9.93 -25.65
CA ALA A 549 -1.35 -9.26 -26.28
C ALA A 549 -2.61 -9.34 -25.41
N ASP A 550 -2.85 -10.49 -24.78
CA ASP A 550 -3.91 -10.74 -23.80
C ASP A 550 -3.83 -9.71 -22.66
N LEU A 551 -2.70 -9.74 -21.93
CA LEU A 551 -2.49 -8.92 -20.75
C LEU A 551 -2.41 -7.42 -21.08
N TYR A 552 -1.64 -7.04 -22.11
CA TYR A 552 -1.46 -5.64 -22.54
C TYR A 552 -2.80 -4.97 -22.87
N GLN A 553 -3.71 -5.67 -23.56
CA GLN A 553 -5.03 -5.13 -23.90
C GLN A 553 -5.89 -4.89 -22.66
N VAL A 554 -5.83 -5.79 -21.68
CA VAL A 554 -6.55 -5.62 -20.40
C VAL A 554 -5.90 -4.52 -19.57
N ASP A 555 -4.57 -4.47 -19.52
CA ASP A 555 -3.83 -3.50 -18.72
C ASP A 555 -4.04 -2.06 -19.22
N LYS A 556 -4.15 -1.84 -20.55
CA LYS A 556 -4.44 -0.52 -21.12
C LYS A 556 -5.83 0.03 -20.80
N ILE A 557 -6.75 -0.81 -20.30
CA ILE A 557 -8.04 -0.36 -19.77
C ILE A 557 -7.83 0.40 -18.45
N TYR A 558 -6.89 -0.05 -17.63
CA TYR A 558 -6.67 0.48 -16.28
C TYR A 558 -5.58 1.54 -16.26
N MET A 559 -4.55 1.43 -17.11
CA MET A 559 -3.50 2.44 -17.25
C MET A 559 -3.29 2.79 -18.73
N SER A 560 -3.98 3.84 -19.19
CA SER A 560 -3.90 4.31 -20.57
C SER A 560 -2.87 5.43 -20.72
N ASN A 561 -2.67 5.93 -21.94
CA ASN A 561 -1.77 7.07 -22.16
C ASN A 561 -2.37 8.41 -21.69
N ASP A 562 -3.68 8.47 -21.45
CA ASP A 562 -4.38 9.67 -20.97
C ASP A 562 -4.19 9.88 -19.46
N ASP A 563 -3.79 8.83 -18.75
CA ASP A 563 -3.44 8.88 -17.33
C ASP A 563 -2.07 9.55 -17.09
N PHE A 564 -1.29 9.75 -18.16
CA PHE A 564 -0.02 10.45 -18.13
C PHE A 564 -0.21 11.92 -18.49
N VAL A 565 -0.05 12.78 -17.49
CA VAL A 565 -0.23 14.22 -17.57
C VAL A 565 1.12 14.93 -17.62
N ALA A 566 1.12 16.20 -18.05
CA ALA A 566 2.32 17.03 -17.98
C ALA A 566 2.78 17.19 -16.52
N ALA A 567 4.10 17.12 -16.26
CA ALA A 567 4.65 17.24 -14.91
C ALA A 567 4.19 18.54 -14.20
N SER A 568 4.04 19.63 -14.95
CA SER A 568 3.52 20.91 -14.44
C SER A 568 2.09 20.83 -13.90
N LEU A 569 1.23 19.97 -14.44
CA LEU A 569 -0.13 19.76 -13.89
C LEU A 569 -0.08 19.05 -12.54
N ILE A 570 0.87 18.13 -12.36
CA ILE A 570 1.09 17.44 -11.07
C ILE A 570 1.68 18.41 -10.04
N ASP A 571 2.60 19.28 -10.45
CA ASP A 571 3.20 20.27 -9.55
C ASP A 571 2.20 21.37 -9.16
N ASN A 572 1.31 21.74 -10.09
CA ASN A 572 0.22 22.69 -9.84
C ASN A 572 -1.06 22.04 -9.27
N TYR A 573 -1.09 20.72 -9.06
CA TYR A 573 -2.26 20.02 -8.54
C TYR A 573 -2.74 20.60 -7.20
N ASN A 574 -1.77 20.92 -6.34
CA ASN A 574 -2.02 21.59 -5.07
C ASN A 574 -1.96 23.10 -5.25
N ALA A 575 -2.51 23.74 -6.28
CA ALA A 575 -2.48 25.22 -6.36
C ALA A 575 -3.28 25.87 -5.22
N PRO A 576 -2.83 27.01 -4.64
CA PRO A 576 -3.53 27.62 -3.52
C PRO A 576 -4.83 28.28 -3.98
N THR A 577 -5.92 27.98 -3.29
CA THR A 577 -7.23 28.61 -3.47
C THR A 577 -7.20 30.09 -3.05
N PRO A 578 -8.21 30.91 -3.39
CA PRO A 578 -8.32 32.28 -2.88
C PRO A 578 -8.30 32.35 -1.33
N ALA A 579 -8.94 31.40 -0.66
CA ALA A 579 -8.90 31.28 0.80
C ALA A 579 -7.48 31.02 1.31
N ASP A 580 -6.73 30.13 0.65
CA ASP A 580 -5.33 29.87 1.01
C ASP A 580 -4.48 31.13 0.87
N LYS A 581 -4.63 31.85 -0.24
CA LYS A 581 -3.90 33.10 -0.50
C LYS A 581 -4.19 34.16 0.57
N GLN A 582 -5.44 34.26 1.02
CA GLN A 582 -5.83 35.17 2.10
C GLN A 582 -5.16 34.77 3.42
N ILE A 583 -5.20 33.49 3.79
CA ILE A 583 -4.61 33.00 5.05
C ILE A 583 -3.08 33.19 5.04
N LEU A 584 -2.41 32.96 3.91
CA LEU A 584 -0.94 33.11 3.77
C LEU A 584 -0.44 34.56 3.95
N GLN A 585 -1.34 35.55 4.02
CA GLN A 585 -1.00 36.92 4.39
C GLN A 585 -0.71 37.07 5.88
N ASP A 586 -1.25 36.20 6.74
CA ASP A 586 -0.95 36.18 8.17
C ASP A 586 0.50 35.76 8.41
N LYS A 587 1.28 36.62 9.09
CA LYS A 587 2.70 36.40 9.39
C LYS A 587 2.95 35.94 10.83
N SER A 588 1.90 35.57 11.56
CA SER A 588 2.03 34.94 12.88
C SER A 588 2.92 33.70 12.79
N LEU A 589 3.84 33.51 13.76
CA LEU A 589 4.80 32.39 13.74
C LEU A 589 4.12 31.02 13.60
N TYR A 590 2.97 30.86 14.24
CA TYR A 590 2.25 29.59 14.27
C TYR A 590 0.75 29.77 14.51
N TYR A 591 -0.04 29.13 13.66
CA TYR A 591 -1.49 29.00 13.76
C TYR A 591 -1.92 27.73 13.01
N ARG A 592 -3.14 27.24 13.26
CA ARG A 592 -3.70 26.08 12.54
C ARG A 592 -4.95 26.42 11.73
N VAL A 593 -5.21 25.59 10.73
CA VAL A 593 -6.32 25.73 9.79
C VAL A 593 -7.14 24.44 9.75
N LEU A 594 -8.46 24.56 9.63
CA LEU A 594 -9.36 23.46 9.26
C LEU A 594 -10.05 23.76 7.94
N ASN A 595 -10.00 22.83 7.00
CA ASN A 595 -10.73 22.96 5.74
C ASN A 595 -11.96 22.02 5.73
N THR A 596 -13.16 22.59 5.83
CA THR A 596 -14.42 21.83 5.81
C THR A 596 -15.07 21.78 4.43
N THR A 597 -14.45 22.36 3.38
CA THR A 597 -14.96 22.25 2.00
C THR A 597 -14.63 20.90 1.37
N VAL A 598 -13.73 20.16 1.99
CA VAL A 598 -13.35 18.78 1.68
C VAL A 598 -13.67 17.89 2.89
N SER A 599 -13.40 16.58 2.81
CA SER A 599 -13.41 15.73 4.01
C SER A 599 -12.12 15.95 4.81
N PRO A 600 -12.14 16.78 5.89
CA PRO A 600 -10.91 17.27 6.53
C PRO A 600 -9.99 16.16 7.06
N PHE A 601 -10.55 15.03 7.46
CA PHE A 601 -9.81 13.90 8.04
C PHE A 601 -9.50 12.79 7.02
N LEU A 602 -9.74 13.05 5.73
CA LEU A 602 -9.39 12.22 4.58
C LEU A 602 -8.67 13.02 3.47
N ASP A 603 -8.40 14.31 3.70
CA ASP A 603 -7.64 15.18 2.80
C ASP A 603 -6.21 15.36 3.33
N ALA A 604 -5.24 15.41 2.42
CA ALA A 604 -3.86 15.78 2.76
C ALA A 604 -3.44 17.11 2.13
N ASN A 605 -4.17 17.63 1.14
CA ASN A 605 -3.76 18.78 0.35
C ASN A 605 -3.79 20.08 1.15
N THR A 606 -4.71 20.22 2.11
CA THR A 606 -4.73 21.37 3.03
C THR A 606 -3.38 21.54 3.76
N SER A 607 -2.73 20.41 4.07
CA SER A 607 -1.44 20.36 4.76
C SER A 607 -0.26 20.80 3.89
N TYR A 608 -0.47 20.99 2.58
CA TYR A 608 0.54 21.52 1.67
C TYR A 608 0.84 22.99 1.93
N TYR A 609 -0.18 23.78 2.32
CA TYR A 609 -0.02 25.22 2.58
C TYR A 609 -0.15 25.60 4.04
N HIS A 610 -0.89 24.83 4.82
CA HIS A 610 -1.27 25.21 6.17
C HIS A 610 -0.95 24.12 7.16
N LYS A 611 -0.76 24.53 8.42
CA LYS A 611 -0.74 23.61 9.55
C LYS A 611 -2.17 23.13 9.82
N SER A 612 -2.51 21.98 9.24
CA SER A 612 -3.86 21.44 9.28
C SER A 612 -4.14 20.69 10.58
N ILE A 613 -5.29 20.96 11.20
CA ILE A 613 -5.83 20.04 12.23
C ILE A 613 -6.45 18.78 11.58
N GLY A 614 -6.70 18.83 10.28
CA GLY A 614 -7.08 17.69 9.46
C GLY A 614 -5.87 16.88 9.00
N GLY A 615 -6.07 16.08 7.96
CA GLY A 615 -5.04 15.25 7.35
C GLY A 615 -5.52 13.84 7.01
N GLN A 616 -4.79 13.16 6.14
CA GLN A 616 -4.91 11.72 5.87
C GLN A 616 -3.59 11.02 6.18
N SER A 617 -3.57 10.16 7.20
CA SER A 617 -2.44 9.27 7.45
C SER A 617 -2.93 7.95 8.03
N PRO A 618 -2.47 6.80 7.50
CA PRO A 618 -2.84 5.51 8.03
C PRO A 618 -2.05 5.14 9.30
N ALA A 619 -1.11 5.97 9.75
CA ALA A 619 -0.33 5.76 10.97
C ALA A 619 -0.49 6.94 11.95
N LYS A 620 -1.66 7.58 11.96
CA LYS A 620 -2.01 8.64 12.90
C LYS A 620 -1.95 8.16 14.35
N LEU A 621 -1.60 9.07 15.27
CA LEU A 621 -1.62 8.80 16.71
C LEU A 621 -3.05 8.49 17.20
N TRP A 622 -3.20 7.48 18.07
CA TRP A 622 -4.52 7.08 18.60
C TRP A 622 -5.21 8.21 19.35
N ILE A 623 -4.46 8.92 20.21
CA ILE A 623 -4.99 10.04 21.00
C ILE A 623 -5.64 11.12 20.12
N TYR A 624 -5.15 11.30 18.89
CA TYR A 624 -5.72 12.26 17.95
C TYR A 624 -6.88 11.66 17.15
N GLN A 625 -6.82 10.37 16.81
CA GLN A 625 -7.95 9.67 16.20
C GLN A 625 -9.17 9.67 17.14
N ASP A 626 -8.95 9.47 18.44
CA ASP A 626 -9.97 9.57 19.47
C ASP A 626 -10.56 10.99 19.56
N LEU A 627 -9.73 12.03 19.51
CA LEU A 627 -10.20 13.42 19.39
C LEU A 627 -11.04 13.64 18.12
N ILE A 628 -10.64 13.07 16.97
CA ILE A 628 -11.41 13.17 15.74
C ILE A 628 -12.79 12.54 15.91
N GLU A 629 -12.86 11.31 16.42
CA GLU A 629 -14.12 10.55 16.53
C GLU A 629 -15.08 11.15 17.56
N HIS A 630 -14.56 11.60 18.70
CA HIS A 630 -15.39 12.02 19.82
C HIS A 630 -15.61 13.53 19.91
N GLN A 631 -14.74 14.35 19.32
CA GLN A 631 -14.80 15.81 19.46
C GLN A 631 -14.84 16.55 18.11
N LEU A 632 -13.80 16.41 17.28
CA LEU A 632 -13.66 17.24 16.07
C LEU A 632 -14.75 16.95 15.03
N SER A 633 -15.12 15.68 14.84
CA SER A 633 -16.21 15.30 13.91
C SER A 633 -17.59 15.75 14.40
N ARG A 634 -17.72 16.15 15.68
CA ARG A 634 -18.93 16.75 16.25
C ARG A 634 -18.91 18.27 16.22
N ASN A 635 -17.91 18.89 15.58
CA ASN A 635 -17.70 20.32 15.53
C ASN A 635 -17.58 20.99 16.91
N ASN A 636 -16.89 20.36 17.86
CA ASN A 636 -16.68 20.96 19.19
C ASN A 636 -15.74 22.19 19.10
N GLN A 637 -16.32 23.39 19.23
CA GLN A 637 -15.59 24.67 19.14
C GLN A 637 -14.52 24.83 20.22
N ALA A 638 -14.76 24.38 21.45
CA ALA A 638 -13.77 24.47 22.54
C ALA A 638 -12.51 23.68 22.20
N VAL A 639 -12.67 22.50 21.57
CA VAL A 639 -11.56 21.66 21.14
C VAL A 639 -10.81 22.30 19.95
N PHE A 640 -11.51 22.94 19.01
CA PHE A 640 -10.84 23.72 17.96
C PHE A 640 -10.03 24.89 18.52
N ASN A 641 -10.56 25.57 19.54
CA ASN A 641 -9.91 26.71 20.18
C ASN A 641 -8.62 26.30 20.91
N MET A 642 -8.65 25.19 21.66
CA MET A 642 -7.44 24.69 22.35
C MET A 642 -6.38 24.13 21.39
N LEU A 643 -6.77 23.72 20.18
CA LEU A 643 -5.86 23.32 19.10
C LEU A 643 -5.31 24.51 18.29
N ASN A 644 -5.51 25.75 18.74
CA ASN A 644 -5.05 26.96 18.05
C ASN A 644 -5.55 27.03 16.59
N THR A 645 -6.80 26.61 16.36
CA THR A 645 -7.43 26.67 15.04
C THR A 645 -7.86 28.11 14.77
N LYS A 646 -7.00 28.89 14.11
CA LYS A 646 -7.24 30.32 13.84
C LYS A 646 -8.11 30.55 12.61
N TYR A 647 -8.06 29.66 11.62
CA TYR A 647 -8.83 29.80 10.39
C TYR A 647 -9.65 28.55 10.06
N PHE A 648 -10.88 28.77 9.60
CA PHE A 648 -11.72 27.76 8.96
C PHE A 648 -11.87 28.11 7.48
N ILE A 649 -11.55 27.18 6.59
CA ILE A 649 -11.91 27.29 5.17
C ILE A 649 -13.27 26.60 5.00
N VAL A 650 -14.28 27.39 4.62
CA VAL A 650 -15.67 26.94 4.47
C VAL A 650 -16.19 27.28 3.09
N THR A 651 -17.24 26.59 2.65
CA THR A 651 -17.88 26.89 1.37
C THR A 651 -18.81 28.07 1.54
N ASP A 652 -18.60 29.13 0.76
CA ASP A 652 -19.51 30.28 0.73
C ASP A 652 -20.89 29.87 0.21
N THR A 653 -21.95 30.33 0.87
CA THR A 653 -23.33 29.93 0.55
C THR A 653 -23.84 30.56 -0.75
N VAL A 654 -23.25 31.67 -1.21
CA VAL A 654 -23.69 32.41 -2.39
C VAL A 654 -22.84 32.03 -3.61
N GLN A 655 -21.52 32.15 -3.50
CA GLN A 655 -20.58 31.92 -4.59
C GLN A 655 -20.19 30.44 -4.75
N LYS A 656 -20.51 29.60 -3.75
CA LYS A 656 -20.10 28.17 -3.68
C LYS A 656 -18.59 27.96 -3.81
N THR A 657 -17.80 28.95 -3.41
CA THR A 657 -16.33 28.95 -3.44
C THR A 657 -15.76 28.82 -2.02
N PRO A 658 -14.54 28.27 -1.86
CA PRO A 658 -13.87 28.26 -0.56
C PRO A 658 -13.52 29.68 -0.09
N VAL A 659 -13.88 30.02 1.15
CA VAL A 659 -13.56 31.29 1.81
C VAL A 659 -12.98 31.05 3.20
N ALA A 660 -12.03 31.91 3.61
CA ALA A 660 -11.42 31.83 4.94
C ALA A 660 -12.26 32.60 5.98
N ARG A 661 -12.53 31.98 7.12
CA ARG A 661 -13.18 32.58 8.29
C ARG A 661 -12.23 32.55 9.48
N LEU A 662 -12.10 33.71 10.14
CA LEU A 662 -11.28 33.83 11.35
C LEU A 662 -12.04 33.25 12.56
N ASN A 663 -11.33 32.51 13.38
CA ASN A 663 -11.77 32.09 14.71
C ASN A 663 -11.17 33.06 15.75
N PRO A 664 -11.96 34.00 16.31
CA PRO A 664 -11.45 34.94 17.30
C PRO A 664 -11.12 34.27 18.65
N ASP A 665 -11.67 33.08 18.91
CA ASP A 665 -11.57 32.39 20.20
C ASP A 665 -10.40 31.39 20.27
N ALA A 666 -9.54 31.36 19.26
CA ALA A 666 -8.34 30.52 19.27
C ALA A 666 -7.40 30.92 20.43
N LEU A 667 -7.03 29.96 21.28
CA LEU A 667 -6.27 30.24 22.51
C LEU A 667 -4.77 30.50 22.30
N GLY A 668 -4.28 30.38 21.07
CA GLY A 668 -2.86 30.51 20.76
C GLY A 668 -2.06 29.23 21.07
N ASN A 669 -0.73 29.37 21.09
CA ASN A 669 0.18 28.23 21.17
C ASN A 669 0.32 27.65 22.58
N ALA A 670 0.11 28.47 23.61
CA ALA A 670 0.07 28.04 24.99
C ALA A 670 -0.68 29.06 25.85
N TRP A 671 -1.20 28.63 27.00
CA TRP A 671 -1.85 29.51 27.96
C TRP A 671 -1.78 28.93 29.38
N PHE A 672 -1.89 29.79 30.39
CA PHE A 672 -2.06 29.36 31.78
C PHE A 672 -3.54 29.09 32.09
N VAL A 673 -3.81 28.01 32.81
CA VAL A 673 -5.15 27.67 33.32
C VAL A 673 -5.31 28.10 34.77
N LYS A 674 -6.55 28.37 35.19
CA LYS A 674 -6.92 28.68 36.59
C LYS A 674 -7.03 27.45 37.46
N GLY A 675 -7.31 26.28 36.87
CA GLY A 675 -7.61 25.07 37.61
C GLY A 675 -7.38 23.79 36.83
N ILE A 676 -7.32 22.68 37.57
CA ILE A 676 -7.22 21.32 37.03
C ILE A 676 -8.48 20.56 37.42
N ARG A 677 -9.18 20.03 36.42
CA ARG A 677 -10.30 19.10 36.61
C ARG A 677 -9.79 17.67 36.46
N TRP A 678 -9.79 16.94 37.57
CA TRP A 678 -9.43 15.53 37.59
C TRP A 678 -10.58 14.66 37.05
N ALA A 679 -10.27 13.82 36.08
CA ALA A 679 -11.17 12.83 35.53
C ALA A 679 -10.77 11.43 36.05
N PRO A 680 -11.72 10.59 36.51
CA PRO A 680 -11.41 9.27 37.05
C PRO A 680 -10.64 8.35 36.09
N ASP A 681 -10.92 8.48 34.78
CA ASP A 681 -10.31 7.69 33.72
C ASP A 681 -10.31 8.48 32.39
N ALA A 682 -9.72 7.88 31.36
CA ALA A 682 -9.65 8.41 30.01
C ALA A 682 -11.04 8.69 29.38
N ASN A 683 -12.06 7.89 29.70
CA ASN A 683 -13.43 8.10 29.20
C ASN A 683 -14.03 9.38 29.78
N ALA A 684 -13.87 9.58 31.09
CA ALA A 684 -14.30 10.77 31.79
C ALA A 684 -13.49 11.99 31.35
N GLU A 685 -12.18 11.83 31.08
CA GLU A 685 -11.33 12.89 30.51
C GLU A 685 -11.90 13.35 29.15
N MET A 686 -12.18 12.41 28.25
CA MET A 686 -12.75 12.70 26.93
C MET A 686 -14.15 13.34 27.02
N ARG A 687 -15.06 12.80 27.85
CA ARG A 687 -16.41 13.37 28.03
C ARG A 687 -16.38 14.75 28.67
N ALA A 688 -15.42 15.03 29.54
CA ALA A 688 -15.29 16.35 30.13
C ALA A 688 -14.96 17.42 29.08
N LEU A 689 -14.40 17.05 27.92
CA LEU A 689 -14.18 17.96 26.79
C LEU A 689 -15.48 18.40 26.10
N ASP A 690 -16.59 17.67 26.30
CA ASP A 690 -17.89 18.04 25.74
C ASP A 690 -18.38 19.39 26.29
N HIS A 691 -18.03 19.68 27.56
CA HIS A 691 -18.48 20.87 28.28
C HIS A 691 -17.38 21.36 29.25
N PHE A 692 -16.43 22.14 28.74
CA PHE A 692 -15.42 22.82 29.54
C PHE A 692 -14.96 24.12 28.89
N ASN A 693 -14.38 25.01 29.70
CA ASN A 693 -13.67 26.18 29.18
C ASN A 693 -12.16 25.88 29.14
N PRO A 694 -11.58 25.62 27.95
CA PRO A 694 -10.16 25.28 27.82
C PRO A 694 -9.24 26.40 28.27
N ALA A 695 -9.66 27.67 28.20
CA ALA A 695 -8.85 28.80 28.63
C ALA A 695 -8.61 28.81 30.15
N ASP A 696 -9.53 28.27 30.93
CA ASP A 696 -9.51 28.35 32.39
C ASP A 696 -9.23 27.01 33.06
N THR A 697 -9.50 25.88 32.41
CA THR A 697 -9.42 24.55 33.03
C THR A 697 -8.67 23.56 32.16
N ALA A 698 -7.65 22.92 32.72
CA ALA A 698 -7.05 21.70 32.16
C ALA A 698 -7.78 20.47 32.71
N VAL A 699 -8.22 19.56 31.85
CA VAL A 699 -8.78 18.27 32.23
C VAL A 699 -7.66 17.23 32.19
N MET A 700 -7.53 16.41 33.23
CA MET A 700 -6.50 15.38 33.32
C MET A 700 -7.03 14.09 33.94
N ASP A 701 -6.62 12.95 33.39
CA ASP A 701 -6.81 11.64 34.00
C ASP A 701 -6.10 11.57 35.37
N GLN A 702 -6.77 10.99 36.37
CA GLN A 702 -6.26 10.81 37.74
C GLN A 702 -4.91 10.09 37.81
N ARG A 703 -4.56 9.25 36.82
CA ARG A 703 -3.23 8.60 36.76
C ARG A 703 -2.07 9.59 36.71
N PHE A 704 -2.30 10.82 36.24
CA PHE A 704 -1.29 11.87 36.20
C PHE A 704 -1.20 12.67 37.51
N LYS A 705 -2.08 12.42 38.49
CA LYS A 705 -2.11 13.13 39.77
C LYS A 705 -0.82 12.97 40.57
N GLN A 706 -0.18 11.81 40.51
CA GLN A 706 1.11 11.59 41.17
C GLN A 706 2.23 12.51 40.64
N GLN A 707 2.17 12.92 39.36
CA GLN A 707 3.17 13.82 38.77
C GLN A 707 3.02 15.26 39.27
N LEU A 708 1.84 15.63 39.78
CA LEU A 708 1.53 16.98 40.25
C LEU A 708 1.49 17.08 41.79
N GLY A 709 1.33 15.97 42.50
CA GLY A 709 1.26 15.96 43.96
C GLY A 709 0.15 16.87 44.49
N SER A 710 0.47 17.75 45.45
CA SER A 710 -0.46 18.72 46.04
C SER A 710 -0.46 20.08 45.32
N PHE A 711 0.03 20.14 44.08
CA PHE A 711 0.12 21.38 43.32
C PHE A 711 -1.26 21.95 42.96
N ILE A 712 -1.45 23.25 43.20
CA ILE A 712 -2.64 24.01 42.83
C ILE A 712 -2.19 25.13 41.90
N PRO A 713 -2.67 25.19 40.65
CA PRO A 713 -2.26 26.24 39.72
C PRO A 713 -2.85 27.59 40.14
N ALA A 714 -2.06 28.64 39.95
CA ALA A 714 -2.52 30.02 40.02
C ALA A 714 -2.17 30.76 38.73
N ARG A 715 -3.09 31.61 38.28
CA ARG A 715 -2.95 32.45 37.09
C ARG A 715 -3.30 33.88 37.46
N ASP A 716 -2.34 34.78 37.39
CA ASP A 716 -2.61 36.21 37.55
C ASP A 716 -3.20 36.84 36.27
N SER A 717 -3.66 38.09 36.34
CA SER A 717 -4.31 38.78 35.21
C SER A 717 -3.37 39.22 34.09
N ALA A 718 -2.07 39.35 34.36
CA ALA A 718 -1.01 39.65 33.40
C ALA A 718 -0.29 38.39 32.89
N ALA A 719 -0.66 37.21 33.38
CA ALA A 719 0.00 35.96 33.06
C ALA A 719 -0.07 35.67 31.55
N CYS A 720 1.08 35.46 30.94
CA CYS A 720 1.18 35.22 29.50
C CYS A 720 2.24 34.18 29.19
N ILE A 721 2.07 33.48 28.07
CA ILE A 721 3.07 32.60 27.50
C ILE A 721 3.02 32.73 25.99
N ILE A 722 4.16 33.03 25.39
CA ILE A 722 4.27 33.41 23.98
C ILE A 722 5.32 32.54 23.31
N LEU A 723 4.99 31.95 22.16
CA LEU A 723 5.95 31.25 21.31
C LEU A 723 6.87 32.29 20.65
N THR A 724 8.14 32.30 21.03
CA THR A 724 9.15 33.24 20.53
C THR A 724 9.99 32.64 19.40
N HIS A 725 10.12 31.32 19.36
CA HIS A 725 10.82 30.63 18.29
C HIS A 725 10.14 29.32 17.92
N TYR A 726 10.05 29.08 16.61
CA TYR A 726 9.46 27.89 16.02
C TYR A 726 10.46 27.22 15.07
N ASP A 727 10.79 25.98 15.36
CA ASP A 727 11.46 25.01 14.51
C ASP A 727 10.72 23.66 14.66
N ILE A 728 10.85 22.76 13.68
CA ILE A 728 10.14 21.47 13.73
C ILE A 728 10.61 20.57 14.89
N HIS A 729 11.88 20.67 15.29
CA HIS A 729 12.45 19.91 16.41
C HIS A 729 12.50 20.73 17.69
N GLN A 730 12.40 22.06 17.60
CA GLN A 730 12.54 22.93 18.76
C GLN A 730 11.48 24.03 18.82
N LEU A 731 10.79 24.12 19.96
CA LEU A 731 9.83 25.17 20.25
C LEU A 731 10.31 25.94 21.47
N THR A 732 10.39 27.27 21.39
CA THR A 732 10.78 28.11 22.53
C THR A 732 9.68 29.10 22.88
N TYR A 733 9.34 29.17 24.16
CA TYR A 733 8.34 30.05 24.71
C TYR A 733 8.96 30.91 25.81
N THR A 734 8.44 32.13 25.95
CA THR A 734 8.67 32.94 27.14
C THR A 734 7.38 33.03 27.91
N SER A 735 7.42 32.72 29.20
CA SER A 735 6.29 32.89 30.11
C SER A 735 6.54 33.97 31.14
N GLN A 736 5.46 34.58 31.61
CA GLN A 736 5.43 35.48 32.78
C GLN A 736 4.20 35.09 33.61
N ASN A 737 4.39 34.80 34.90
CA ASN A 737 3.31 34.59 35.87
C ASN A 737 3.85 34.89 37.27
N ALA A 738 3.15 35.66 38.10
CA ALA A 738 3.55 36.02 39.45
C ALA A 738 3.37 34.88 40.46
N ALA A 739 2.70 33.80 40.06
CA ALA A 739 2.48 32.61 40.88
C ALA A 739 2.88 31.33 40.14
N ASP A 740 3.00 30.22 40.86
CA ASP A 740 3.23 28.93 40.22
C ASP A 740 2.03 28.56 39.34
N GLY A 741 2.27 28.42 38.04
CA GLY A 741 1.24 28.20 37.03
C GLY A 741 1.25 26.80 36.44
N PHE A 742 0.10 26.39 35.90
CA PHE A 742 0.04 25.26 34.99
C PHE A 742 -0.23 25.78 33.57
N ALA A 743 0.72 25.55 32.67
CA ALA A 743 0.58 25.92 31.27
C ALA A 743 0.11 24.72 30.45
N VAL A 744 -0.87 24.95 29.58
CA VAL A 744 -1.27 24.02 28.53
C VAL A 744 -0.67 24.50 27.22
N PHE A 745 -0.04 23.59 26.48
CA PHE A 745 0.56 23.85 25.18
C PHE A 745 -0.31 23.19 24.11
N SER A 746 -0.60 23.92 23.05
CA SER A 746 -1.42 23.46 21.93
C SER A 746 -0.69 22.43 21.05
N ASP A 747 0.24 21.64 21.58
CA ASP A 747 1.00 20.64 20.83
C ASP A 747 0.62 19.23 21.24
N ILE A 748 0.56 18.34 20.26
CA ILE A 748 0.15 16.96 20.51
C ILE A 748 1.19 16.25 21.39
N TYR A 749 0.70 15.64 22.45
CA TYR A 749 1.49 14.84 23.37
C TYR A 749 1.97 13.57 22.68
N TYR A 750 3.29 13.42 22.54
CA TYR A 750 3.90 12.19 22.05
C TYR A 750 5.02 11.80 23.01
N PRO A 751 4.89 10.67 23.73
CA PRO A 751 5.76 10.36 24.86
C PRO A 751 7.17 9.93 24.47
N ALA A 752 7.43 9.64 23.20
CA ALA A 752 8.76 9.24 22.74
C ALA A 752 9.46 10.41 22.03
N GLY A 753 10.58 10.88 22.59
CA GLY A 753 11.48 11.83 21.91
C GLY A 753 11.33 13.31 22.26
N TRP A 754 10.17 13.79 22.73
CA TRP A 754 10.04 15.17 23.23
C TRP A 754 10.55 15.30 24.66
N LYS A 755 11.42 16.29 24.88
CA LYS A 755 11.89 16.73 26.20
C LYS A 755 11.54 18.20 26.41
N ALA A 756 11.22 18.58 27.63
CA ALA A 756 10.92 19.96 28.00
C ALA A 756 11.95 20.48 29.00
N PHE A 757 12.28 21.75 28.90
CA PHE A 757 13.23 22.45 29.76
C PHE A 757 12.62 23.77 30.22
N ILE A 758 12.81 24.12 31.49
CA ILE A 758 12.51 25.44 32.04
C ILE A 758 13.84 26.02 32.51
N ASP A 759 14.25 27.14 31.92
CA ASP A 759 15.56 27.78 32.14
C ASP A 759 16.73 26.79 32.04
N GLY A 760 16.69 25.91 31.03
CA GLY A 760 17.70 24.88 30.80
C GLY A 760 17.61 23.63 31.69
N LYS A 761 16.72 23.59 32.68
CA LYS A 761 16.50 22.42 33.54
C LYS A 761 15.40 21.53 32.99
N GLU A 762 15.70 20.25 32.77
CA GLU A 762 14.72 19.28 32.27
C GLU A 762 13.53 19.13 33.23
N THR A 763 12.32 19.13 32.66
CA THR A 763 11.06 19.01 33.38
C THR A 763 10.14 18.01 32.69
N ALA A 764 9.30 17.34 33.47
CA ALA A 764 8.40 16.31 32.96
C ALA A 764 7.23 16.93 32.19
N ILE A 765 6.97 16.40 30.98
CA ILE A 765 5.80 16.74 30.18
C ILE A 765 4.62 15.91 30.66
N ILE A 766 3.52 16.58 30.99
CA ILE A 766 2.28 15.94 31.46
C ILE A 766 1.26 15.96 30.33
N ARG A 767 0.51 14.87 30.13
CA ARG A 767 -0.59 14.84 29.16
C ARG A 767 -1.84 15.47 29.75
N VAL A 768 -2.44 16.41 29.02
CA VAL A 768 -3.65 17.15 29.43
C VAL A 768 -4.64 17.28 28.30
N ASN A 769 -5.90 17.53 28.63
CA ASN A 769 -7.01 17.65 27.68
C ASN A 769 -7.00 16.50 26.67
N TYR A 770 -6.73 15.28 27.17
CA TYR A 770 -6.60 14.03 26.45
C TYR A 770 -5.40 13.91 25.49
N ALA A 771 -5.03 14.97 24.77
CA ALA A 771 -4.01 14.89 23.71
C ALA A 771 -2.94 15.99 23.72
N LEU A 772 -3.03 16.98 24.61
CA LEU A 772 -2.12 18.13 24.66
C LEU A 772 -1.01 17.94 25.71
N ARG A 773 0.02 18.77 25.62
CA ARG A 773 1.11 18.85 26.60
C ARG A 773 0.78 19.87 27.68
N GLY A 774 1.23 19.62 28.91
CA GLY A 774 1.16 20.58 30.00
C GLY A 774 2.43 20.54 30.85
N LEU A 775 2.77 21.69 31.45
CA LEU A 775 3.92 21.84 32.35
C LEU A 775 3.54 22.63 33.61
N LYS A 776 4.15 22.25 34.73
CA LYS A 776 4.23 23.10 35.91
C LYS A 776 5.35 24.12 35.71
N ILE A 777 5.01 25.40 35.77
CA ILE A 777 5.96 26.51 35.60
C ILE A 777 6.01 27.29 36.92
N PRO A 778 7.21 27.50 37.51
CA PRO A 778 7.34 28.32 38.71
C PRO A 778 6.88 29.77 38.50
N ALA A 779 6.63 30.46 39.61
CA ALA A 779 6.43 31.91 39.59
C ALA A 779 7.67 32.64 39.04
N GLY A 780 7.45 33.55 38.11
CA GLY A 780 8.46 34.43 37.53
C GLY A 780 8.36 34.53 36.01
N LYS A 781 9.46 35.04 35.44
CA LYS A 781 9.71 35.02 34.00
C LYS A 781 10.58 33.81 33.70
N HIS A 782 10.15 32.98 32.76
CA HIS A 782 10.87 31.76 32.42
C HIS A 782 10.97 31.58 30.91
N GLU A 783 12.06 30.97 30.48
CA GLU A 783 12.19 30.40 29.14
C GLU A 783 11.81 28.92 29.20
N ILE A 784 10.90 28.50 28.30
CA ILE A 784 10.52 27.10 28.14
C ILE A 784 10.95 26.63 26.76
N THR A 785 11.68 25.52 26.71
CA THR A 785 12.12 24.92 25.45
C THR A 785 11.62 23.48 25.37
N PHE A 786 10.99 23.12 24.25
CA PHE A 786 10.75 21.74 23.88
C PHE A 786 11.74 21.32 22.80
N ILE A 787 12.36 20.16 22.95
CA ILE A 787 13.31 19.59 21.97
C ILE A 787 12.87 18.17 21.62
N PHE A 788 12.78 17.87 20.32
CA PHE A 788 12.48 16.55 19.78
C PHE A 788 13.77 15.85 19.35
N HIS A 789 14.20 14.86 20.13
CA HIS A 789 15.41 14.07 19.84
C HIS A 789 15.17 12.58 20.11
N PRO A 790 14.71 11.82 19.10
CA PRO A 790 14.39 10.41 19.27
C PRO A 790 15.64 9.52 19.17
N ASP A 791 16.14 9.03 20.30
CA ASP A 791 17.35 8.21 20.38
C ASP A 791 17.28 6.94 19.51
N THR A 792 16.09 6.33 19.42
CA THR A 792 15.81 5.15 18.60
C THR A 792 16.12 5.38 17.11
N TYR A 793 15.88 6.59 16.59
CA TYR A 793 16.17 6.95 15.19
C TYR A 793 17.67 6.96 14.91
N PHE A 794 18.44 7.66 15.75
CA PHE A 794 19.88 7.80 15.57
C PHE A 794 20.61 6.46 15.76
N LEU A 795 20.15 5.61 16.68
CA LEU A 795 20.67 4.25 16.81
C LEU A 795 20.41 3.42 15.55
N GLY A 796 19.18 3.47 15.02
CA GLY A 796 18.80 2.76 13.80
C GLY A 796 19.65 3.15 12.59
N GLN A 797 19.93 4.45 12.41
CA GLN A 797 20.82 4.92 11.35
C GLN A 797 22.23 4.32 11.42
N LYS A 798 22.84 4.31 12.62
CA LYS A 798 24.20 3.77 12.81
C LYS A 798 24.24 2.28 12.45
N ILE A 799 23.27 1.50 12.91
CA ILE A 799 23.18 0.07 12.61
C ILE A 799 22.93 -0.16 11.12
N SER A 800 21.98 0.57 10.54
CA SER A 800 21.64 0.50 9.12
C SER A 800 22.85 0.72 8.22
N LEU A 801 23.59 1.81 8.46
CA LEU A 801 24.78 2.15 7.66
C LEU A 801 25.84 1.06 7.70
N ALA A 802 26.23 0.61 8.91
CA ALA A 802 27.25 -0.41 9.09
C ALA A 802 26.85 -1.74 8.44
N THR A 803 25.62 -2.18 8.69
CA THR A 803 25.13 -3.48 8.21
C THR A 803 24.82 -3.49 6.72
N SER A 804 24.48 -2.34 6.12
CA SER A 804 24.38 -2.21 4.66
C SER A 804 25.71 -2.52 3.96
N TRP A 805 26.82 -2.01 4.49
CA TRP A 805 28.16 -2.29 3.94
C TRP A 805 28.56 -3.75 4.12
N ILE A 806 28.30 -4.32 5.31
CA ILE A 806 28.54 -5.74 5.58
C ILE A 806 27.76 -6.62 4.60
N LEU A 807 26.46 -6.35 4.38
CA LEU A 807 25.65 -7.06 3.40
C LEU A 807 26.29 -6.99 2.00
N MET A 808 26.67 -5.81 1.52
CA MET A 808 27.25 -5.65 0.18
C MET A 808 28.54 -6.46 0.01
N VAL A 809 29.43 -6.43 0.99
CA VAL A 809 30.68 -7.22 0.98
C VAL A 809 30.37 -8.72 0.97
N LEU A 810 29.44 -9.19 1.81
CA LEU A 810 29.07 -10.61 1.87
C LEU A 810 28.40 -11.11 0.59
N VAL A 811 27.54 -10.29 -0.02
CA VAL A 811 26.89 -10.60 -1.30
C VAL A 811 27.95 -10.72 -2.41
N LEU A 812 28.87 -9.76 -2.50
CA LEU A 812 29.96 -9.79 -3.48
C LEU A 812 30.85 -11.02 -3.26
N ALA A 813 31.27 -11.27 -2.02
CA ALA A 813 32.08 -12.43 -1.66
C ALA A 813 31.39 -13.75 -2.01
N GLY A 814 30.09 -13.88 -1.74
CA GLY A 814 29.31 -15.07 -2.07
C GLY A 814 29.21 -15.35 -3.57
N PHE A 815 29.04 -14.31 -4.40
CA PHE A 815 29.06 -14.47 -5.85
C PHE A 815 30.45 -14.79 -6.40
N VAL A 816 31.49 -14.10 -5.92
CA VAL A 816 32.89 -14.34 -6.33
C VAL A 816 33.34 -15.75 -5.93
N ALA A 817 33.13 -16.16 -4.68
CA ALA A 817 33.50 -17.48 -4.20
C ALA A 817 32.81 -18.60 -5.01
N GLY A 818 31.52 -18.45 -5.32
CA GLY A 818 30.83 -19.44 -6.14
C GLY A 818 31.19 -19.42 -7.63
N ALA A 819 31.75 -18.33 -8.14
CA ALA A 819 32.35 -18.28 -9.48
C ALA A 819 33.72 -18.97 -9.50
N ILE A 820 34.52 -18.81 -8.45
CA ILE A 820 35.84 -19.45 -8.31
C ILE A 820 35.69 -20.95 -8.10
N TRP A 821 34.81 -21.42 -7.20
CA TRP A 821 34.54 -22.85 -6.95
C TRP A 821 33.81 -23.59 -8.09
N ARG A 822 33.43 -22.89 -9.17
CA ARG A 822 32.94 -23.52 -10.41
C ARG A 822 34.05 -23.85 -11.40
N LYS A 823 35.23 -23.24 -11.23
CA LYS A 823 36.47 -23.67 -11.88
C LYS A 823 37.12 -24.73 -11.01
#